data_AF-A0A932JNW4-F1
#
_entry.id   AF-A0A932JNW4-F1
#
_cell.length_a   1.000
_cell.length_b   1.000
_cell.length_c   1.000
_cell.angle_alpha   90.00
_cell.angle_beta   90.00
_cell.angle_gamma   90.00
#
_symmetry.space_group_name_H-M   'P 1'
#
loop_
_entity.id
_entity.type
_entity.pdbx_description
1 polymer ?
#
loop_
_entity_poly.entity_id
_entity_poly.type
_entity_poly.pdbx_seq_one_letter_code
_entity_poly.pdbx_strand_id
1 'polypeptide(L)'
;MGKDHPHLSGGAPRGETLRRHVARHGPLSPAELSRLGGELARALSYLHAAGKRHAALTPDAVGLRPDKGAVLFLDAPEPSKQQGWVPFEAGSGKTVPASDLYQLGATLLFAATGREPCDSGLPTAWNGNAGLRGSLGRLIARLVDPRWDRRPAAATEVARELEDLAAGRLPPFERRRRMKLGVGLTAAFLTGLMVWAPWKQPMPQAARHIAGPVVAPVRSRPAPVASGWSAVPGIHGDVMGLQRGQDQGLWVFTKYEAAFMPDGAPSQGRKTLHEGPSKAAYAAGVGAGEQAFTGGWEGMVLRGSLSGAALPQPPPLGERGRVDAMAWSDSTLYAAWNRRLWTWREGDSAWTQPGRHPPTGVNSILLTREGASYIGASTGLWLREGGGWRRLWESAGSGDLAGALAEDAQGRVLVGTPDGLFTVTREGRITERELRGHKVTAFAEGGDGRLWAGTWDAGLFVREGGTWRPFGYAYGLPSDQVAGVVVDRHGMLWVGLYGSGVHIRDEAGAAAAARAAKPPQRLAGEAFDSPQDAARRHLAEGRTSGAVSRLVIGGRDFVFFDGRQVAPTGPGSLSADGTSARLEEGRWILRRPDGGETVLPAAGSGHVSRSLIDRKGRLHLGFGDGLRVYDSGVWRTVSREAGLDGNPVQDLAEDGAGNIWAATSPPFDRVQRKYLRKNLHRFDGRAWTSWSPDDGLGYWSSFSVRALPDGSVAATTNGGLSIVHAQGVRNYGRDDGLEDAAWSWLSADPSGRILLAGFSKGLAVCDDYKFSRITTRQGLFSDDLIAAAFDGDGRVWLVGRDGKAFIASYASLRAAAR
;
A
#
# COMPACT_ATOMS: atom_id res chain seq x y z
N MET A 1 16.84 23.52 -28.12
CA MET A 1 16.42 23.60 -26.71
C MET A 1 17.37 22.84 -25.75
N GLY A 2 18.68 22.88 -25.98
CA GLY A 2 19.67 22.21 -25.09
C GLY A 2 21.10 22.76 -25.22
N LYS A 3 21.28 24.02 -25.67
CA LYS A 3 22.61 24.55 -25.99
C LYS A 3 23.44 25.03 -24.78
N ASP A 4 22.85 25.10 -23.58
CA ASP A 4 23.47 25.78 -22.43
C ASP A 4 24.03 24.85 -21.34
N HIS A 5 23.93 23.52 -21.49
CA HIS A 5 24.52 22.57 -20.53
C HIS A 5 25.33 21.49 -21.25
N PRO A 6 26.61 21.25 -20.87
CA PRO A 6 27.51 20.39 -21.63
C PRO A 6 27.09 18.93 -21.68
N HIS A 7 26.14 18.48 -20.84
CA HIS A 7 25.64 17.09 -20.77
C HIS A 7 24.19 16.93 -21.25
N LEU A 8 23.59 17.94 -21.89
CA LEU A 8 22.22 17.86 -22.43
C LEU A 8 22.22 18.09 -23.94
N SER A 9 21.36 17.39 -24.66
CA SER A 9 21.14 17.61 -26.09
C SER A 9 19.66 17.54 -26.44
N GLY A 10 19.22 18.47 -27.29
CA GLY A 10 17.90 18.40 -27.93
C GLY A 10 17.99 17.59 -29.22
N GLY A 11 16.99 16.78 -29.52
CA GLY A 11 16.98 15.82 -30.62
C GLY A 11 17.19 14.37 -30.17
N ALA A 12 16.90 13.43 -31.08
CA ALA A 12 17.10 11.99 -30.84
C ALA A 12 18.59 11.63 -30.68
N PRO A 13 18.92 10.55 -29.96
CA PRO A 13 20.29 10.07 -29.80
C PRO A 13 21.01 9.87 -31.13
N ARG A 14 22.14 10.56 -31.34
CA ARG A 14 23.03 10.38 -32.50
C ARG A 14 24.37 9.82 -32.02
N GLY A 15 24.84 8.72 -32.63
CA GLY A 15 26.10 8.08 -32.27
C GLY A 15 25.96 6.82 -31.40
N GLU A 16 26.97 6.52 -30.59
CA GLU A 16 26.98 5.36 -29.69
C GLU A 16 26.22 5.68 -28.38
N THR A 17 25.10 4.99 -28.17
CA THR A 17 24.32 5.04 -26.92
C THR A 17 24.94 4.12 -25.85
N LEU A 18 24.69 4.38 -24.57
CA LEU A 18 25.09 3.52 -23.45
C LEU A 18 24.64 2.06 -23.65
N ARG A 19 23.43 1.83 -24.16
CA ARG A 19 22.94 0.48 -24.50
C ARG A 19 23.85 -0.25 -25.49
N ARG A 20 24.12 0.39 -26.64
CA ARG A 20 25.00 -0.16 -27.69
C ARG A 20 26.43 -0.37 -27.21
N HIS A 21 26.94 0.57 -26.41
CA HIS A 21 28.28 0.46 -25.84
C HIS A 21 28.40 -0.75 -24.92
N VAL A 22 27.49 -0.90 -23.95
CA VAL A 22 27.50 -2.04 -23.02
C VAL A 22 27.26 -3.37 -23.75
N ALA A 23 26.42 -3.38 -24.79
CA ALA A 23 26.22 -4.57 -25.61
C ALA A 23 27.49 -4.98 -26.39
N ARG A 24 28.32 -4.02 -26.80
CA ARG A 24 29.53 -4.25 -27.60
C ARG A 24 30.76 -4.52 -26.74
N HIS A 25 30.90 -3.82 -25.62
CA HIS A 25 32.12 -3.78 -24.80
C HIS A 25 31.94 -4.39 -23.40
N GLY A 26 30.71 -4.75 -23.03
CA GLY A 26 30.39 -5.28 -21.71
C GLY A 26 30.12 -4.19 -20.66
N PRO A 27 29.88 -4.59 -19.40
CA PRO A 27 29.57 -3.66 -18.32
C PRO A 27 30.73 -2.70 -17.99
N LEU A 28 30.40 -1.50 -17.54
CA LEU A 28 31.37 -0.46 -17.18
C LEU A 28 32.05 -0.75 -15.84
N SER A 29 33.31 -0.32 -15.70
CA SER A 29 34.05 -0.40 -14.44
C SER A 29 33.48 0.54 -13.36
N PRO A 30 33.76 0.32 -12.06
CA PRO A 30 33.32 1.22 -10.99
C PRO A 30 33.73 2.69 -11.17
N ALA A 31 34.91 2.95 -11.74
CA ALA A 31 35.38 4.30 -12.01
C ALA A 31 34.59 4.96 -13.15
N GLU A 32 34.32 4.21 -14.23
CA GLU A 32 33.50 4.68 -15.35
C GLU A 32 32.04 4.90 -14.95
N LEU A 33 31.49 4.03 -14.11
CA LEU A 33 30.14 4.18 -13.54
C LEU A 33 30.03 5.43 -12.67
N SER A 34 31.04 5.69 -11.82
CA SER A 34 31.05 6.86 -10.94
C SER A 34 31.11 8.15 -11.77
N ARG A 35 31.96 8.19 -12.80
CA ARG A 35 32.05 9.33 -13.74
C ARG A 35 30.74 9.52 -14.52
N LEU A 36 30.24 8.47 -15.16
CA LEU A 36 28.98 8.48 -15.94
C LEU A 36 27.81 8.99 -15.08
N GLY A 37 27.65 8.40 -13.88
CA GLY A 37 26.58 8.77 -12.99
C GLY A 37 26.69 10.19 -12.46
N GLY A 38 27.90 10.68 -12.18
CA GLY A 38 28.11 12.07 -11.77
C GLY A 38 27.73 13.07 -12.86
N GLU A 39 28.10 12.78 -14.12
CA GLU A 39 27.74 13.62 -15.27
C GLU A 39 26.21 13.65 -15.54
N LEU A 40 25.54 12.49 -15.46
CA LEU A 40 24.09 12.41 -15.60
C LEU A 40 23.35 13.06 -14.42
N ALA A 41 23.84 12.90 -13.19
CA ALA A 41 23.28 13.54 -12.01
C ALA A 41 23.41 15.07 -12.08
N ARG A 42 24.51 15.62 -12.62
CA ARG A 42 24.64 17.07 -12.90
C ARG A 42 23.65 17.55 -13.94
N ALA A 43 23.44 16.77 -15.01
CA ALA A 43 22.44 17.08 -16.04
C ALA A 43 21.01 17.11 -15.46
N LEU A 44 20.65 16.11 -14.65
CA LEU A 44 19.37 16.07 -13.93
C LEU A 44 19.22 17.25 -12.97
N SER A 45 20.27 17.57 -12.20
CA SER A 45 20.27 18.70 -11.29
C SER A 45 19.99 20.02 -12.01
N TYR A 46 20.56 20.23 -13.19
CA TYR A 46 20.30 21.41 -14.01
C TYR A 46 18.84 21.47 -14.49
N LEU A 47 18.31 20.34 -14.97
CA LEU A 47 16.90 20.24 -15.40
C LEU A 47 15.92 20.49 -14.25
N HIS A 48 16.18 19.92 -13.08
CA HIS A 48 15.39 20.09 -11.86
C HIS A 48 15.41 21.54 -11.38
N ALA A 49 16.58 22.19 -11.36
CA ALA A 49 16.71 23.60 -10.98
C ALA A 49 15.98 24.54 -11.97
N ALA A 50 15.92 24.17 -13.24
CA ALA A 50 15.20 24.92 -14.28
C ALA A 50 13.69 24.57 -14.37
N GLY A 51 13.19 23.64 -13.55
CA GLY A 51 11.79 23.18 -13.61
C GLY A 51 11.39 22.51 -14.93
N LYS A 52 12.37 22.03 -15.72
CA LYS A 52 12.12 21.46 -17.06
C LYS A 52 11.84 19.97 -16.97
N ARG A 53 10.79 19.52 -17.68
CA ARG A 53 10.48 18.10 -17.87
C ARG A 53 11.43 17.47 -18.89
N HIS A 54 11.76 16.20 -18.68
CA HIS A 54 12.51 15.35 -19.62
C HIS A 54 11.76 14.01 -19.78
N ALA A 55 11.96 13.33 -20.92
CA ALA A 55 11.12 12.19 -21.30
C ALA A 55 11.50 10.87 -20.59
N ALA A 56 12.79 10.49 -20.61
CA ALA A 56 13.25 9.24 -19.98
C ALA A 56 14.77 9.24 -19.73
N LEU A 57 15.22 8.78 -18.56
CA LEU A 57 16.63 8.48 -18.29
C LEU A 57 16.86 6.96 -18.39
N THR A 58 17.12 6.50 -19.60
CA THR A 58 17.40 5.10 -19.94
C THR A 58 18.72 4.99 -20.72
N PRO A 59 19.30 3.77 -20.88
CA PRO A 59 20.52 3.57 -21.65
C PRO A 59 20.44 4.00 -23.12
N ASP A 60 19.23 4.08 -23.68
CA ASP A 60 18.99 4.57 -25.04
C ASP A 60 18.99 6.10 -25.11
N ALA A 61 18.61 6.77 -24.02
CA ALA A 61 18.64 8.22 -23.88
C ALA A 61 20.03 8.79 -23.58
N VAL A 62 21.00 7.93 -23.26
CA VAL A 62 22.37 8.34 -22.90
C VAL A 62 23.33 8.08 -24.06
N GLY A 63 23.87 9.14 -24.66
CA GLY A 63 24.98 9.05 -25.63
C GLY A 63 26.33 9.13 -24.95
N LEU A 64 27.30 8.38 -25.49
CA LEU A 64 28.70 8.44 -25.09
C LEU A 64 29.50 9.19 -26.16
N ARG A 65 30.18 10.26 -25.76
CA ARG A 65 31.09 11.01 -26.64
C ARG A 65 32.47 10.34 -26.70
N PRO A 66 33.23 10.56 -27.80
CA PRO A 66 34.59 10.02 -27.97
C PRO A 66 35.58 10.42 -26.85
N ASP A 67 35.34 11.53 -26.15
CA ASP A 67 36.09 12.01 -24.98
C ASP A 67 35.65 11.36 -23.65
N LYS A 68 34.84 10.30 -23.72
CA LYS A 68 34.21 9.58 -22.61
C LYS A 68 33.19 10.39 -21.80
N GLY A 69 32.70 11.53 -22.32
CA GLY A 69 31.64 12.31 -21.69
C GLY A 69 30.24 11.82 -22.07
N ALA A 70 29.33 11.70 -21.10
CA ALA A 70 27.93 11.35 -21.31
C ALA A 70 27.08 12.56 -21.69
N VAL A 71 26.08 12.32 -22.53
CA VAL A 71 25.04 13.29 -22.91
C VAL A 71 23.67 12.64 -22.73
N LEU A 72 22.78 13.32 -22.03
CA LEU A 72 21.37 12.94 -21.95
C LEU A 72 20.59 13.62 -23.08
N PHE A 73 19.97 12.82 -23.94
CA PHE A 73 19.07 13.27 -24.99
C PHE A 73 17.65 13.41 -24.42
N LEU A 74 17.04 14.57 -24.63
CA LEU A 74 15.73 14.88 -24.06
C LEU A 74 14.57 14.26 -24.86
N ASP A 75 14.79 13.97 -26.15
CA ASP A 75 13.80 13.38 -27.06
C ASP A 75 14.01 11.86 -27.18
N ALA A 76 13.91 11.17 -26.04
CA ALA A 76 14.03 9.71 -25.95
C ALA A 76 12.65 9.03 -25.86
N PRO A 77 12.49 7.79 -26.35
CA PRO A 77 11.25 7.04 -26.19
C PRO A 77 10.88 6.84 -24.70
N GLU A 78 9.58 6.76 -24.43
CA GLU A 78 9.06 6.50 -23.08
C GLU A 78 9.64 5.22 -22.46
N PRO A 79 10.01 5.23 -21.17
CA PRO A 79 10.64 4.10 -20.53
C PRO A 79 9.66 2.93 -20.31
N SER A 80 10.09 1.72 -20.62
CA SER A 80 9.26 0.52 -20.44
C SER A 80 9.05 0.19 -18.96
N LYS A 81 7.78 0.22 -18.52
CA LYS A 81 7.36 -0.29 -17.19
C LYS A 81 7.73 -1.76 -17.00
N GLN A 82 7.62 -2.57 -18.06
CA GLN A 82 7.85 -4.02 -18.02
C GLN A 82 9.33 -4.38 -17.79
N GLN A 83 10.26 -3.53 -18.23
CA GLN A 83 11.71 -3.71 -18.04
C GLN A 83 12.22 -3.10 -16.72
N GLY A 84 11.33 -2.54 -15.90
CA GLY A 84 11.70 -1.97 -14.60
C GLY A 84 12.32 -0.57 -14.68
N TRP A 85 12.18 0.13 -15.82
CA TRP A 85 12.66 1.51 -15.97
C TRP A 85 11.76 2.54 -15.26
N VAL A 86 10.52 2.17 -14.97
CA VAL A 86 9.56 3.07 -14.33
C VAL A 86 9.41 2.71 -12.84
N PRO A 87 9.62 3.66 -11.92
CA PRO A 87 9.45 3.40 -10.50
C PRO A 87 7.97 3.25 -10.10
N PHE A 88 7.71 2.60 -8.97
CA PHE A 88 6.35 2.23 -8.54
C PHE A 88 5.40 3.42 -8.45
N GLU A 89 5.88 4.55 -7.93
CA GLU A 89 5.05 5.75 -7.74
C GLU A 89 4.58 6.39 -9.05
N ALA A 90 5.36 6.28 -10.13
CA ALA A 90 4.96 6.75 -11.45
C ALA A 90 3.77 5.94 -12.03
N GLY A 91 3.57 4.69 -11.57
CA GLY A 91 2.38 3.89 -11.90
C GLY A 91 1.08 4.43 -11.29
N SER A 92 1.17 5.22 -10.22
CA SER A 92 0.03 5.86 -9.55
C SER A 92 -0.29 7.28 -10.07
N GLY A 93 0.34 7.69 -11.17
CA GLY A 93 0.20 9.04 -11.75
C GLY A 93 0.99 10.13 -11.01
N LYS A 94 1.83 9.75 -10.02
CA LYS A 94 2.71 10.67 -9.28
C LYS A 94 4.15 10.52 -9.76
N THR A 95 4.64 11.49 -10.54
CA THR A 95 6.07 11.64 -10.84
C THR A 95 6.68 12.68 -9.89
N VAL A 96 7.76 12.31 -9.21
CA VAL A 96 8.49 13.17 -8.26
C VAL A 96 9.97 13.22 -8.64
N PRO A 97 10.78 14.18 -8.17
CA PRO A 97 12.23 14.19 -8.45
C PRO A 97 12.95 12.87 -8.08
N ALA A 98 12.46 12.16 -7.05
CA ALA A 98 12.95 10.83 -6.67
C ALA A 98 12.66 9.74 -7.72
N SER A 99 11.71 9.96 -8.64
CA SER A 99 11.44 9.07 -9.78
C SER A 99 12.56 9.16 -10.83
N ASP A 100 13.11 10.35 -11.05
CA ASP A 100 14.25 10.55 -11.95
C ASP A 100 15.54 9.94 -11.38
N LEU A 101 15.69 9.99 -10.06
CA LEU A 101 16.81 9.36 -9.35
C LEU A 101 16.74 7.84 -9.38
N TYR A 102 15.53 7.27 -9.41
CA TYR A 102 15.37 5.85 -9.70
C TYR A 102 15.80 5.52 -11.11
N GLN A 103 15.40 6.29 -12.11
CA GLN A 103 15.82 6.06 -13.49
C GLN A 103 17.35 6.19 -13.65
N LEU A 104 17.98 7.12 -12.92
CA LEU A 104 19.44 7.21 -12.82
C LEU A 104 20.04 5.95 -12.21
N GLY A 105 19.51 5.50 -11.06
CA GLY A 105 19.96 4.27 -10.42
C GLY A 105 19.80 3.03 -11.29
N ALA A 106 18.67 2.92 -11.98
CA ALA A 106 18.37 1.84 -12.91
C ALA A 106 19.33 1.87 -14.12
N THR A 107 19.65 3.07 -14.64
CA THR A 107 20.61 3.25 -15.74
C THR A 107 22.03 2.87 -15.31
N LEU A 108 22.44 3.24 -14.10
CA LEU A 108 23.74 2.84 -13.54
C LEU A 108 23.81 1.35 -13.24
N LEU A 109 22.70 0.76 -12.79
CA LEU A 109 22.61 -0.68 -12.56
C LEU A 109 22.72 -1.46 -13.87
N PHE A 110 22.07 -0.99 -14.94
CA PHE A 110 22.24 -1.54 -16.28
C PHE A 110 23.68 -1.42 -16.75
N ALA A 111 24.27 -0.23 -16.63
CA ALA A 111 25.66 0.01 -17.04
C ALA A 111 26.65 -0.91 -16.29
N ALA A 112 26.36 -1.22 -15.02
CA ALA A 112 27.19 -2.06 -14.18
C ALA A 112 27.03 -3.57 -14.41
N THR A 113 25.92 -3.99 -15.01
CA THR A 113 25.57 -5.42 -15.12
C THR A 113 25.37 -5.91 -16.55
N GLY A 114 25.10 -5.01 -17.48
CA GLY A 114 24.59 -5.32 -18.81
C GLY A 114 23.18 -5.93 -18.82
N ARG A 115 22.46 -5.89 -17.70
CA ARG A 115 21.14 -6.49 -17.52
C ARG A 115 20.06 -5.43 -17.35
N GLU A 116 18.85 -5.72 -17.83
CA GLU A 116 17.72 -4.82 -17.59
C GLU A 116 17.42 -4.68 -16.08
N PRO A 117 16.85 -3.56 -15.62
CA PRO A 117 16.51 -3.36 -14.21
C PRO A 117 15.67 -4.50 -13.61
N CYS A 118 14.71 -5.03 -14.35
CA CYS A 118 13.89 -6.17 -13.92
C CYS A 118 14.69 -7.45 -13.68
N ASP A 119 15.72 -7.71 -14.51
CA ASP A 119 16.62 -8.86 -14.34
C ASP A 119 17.52 -8.72 -13.11
N SER A 120 17.60 -7.51 -12.55
CA SER A 120 18.29 -7.19 -11.31
C SER A 120 17.35 -7.10 -10.09
N GLY A 121 16.04 -7.37 -10.26
CA GLY A 121 15.04 -7.41 -9.18
C GLY A 121 14.21 -6.13 -8.99
N LEU A 122 14.36 -5.13 -9.87
CA LEU A 122 13.62 -3.86 -9.80
C LEU A 122 12.26 -3.93 -10.51
N PRO A 123 11.25 -3.15 -10.08
CA PRO A 123 11.26 -2.15 -9.00
C PRO A 123 11.03 -2.73 -7.59
N THR A 124 10.89 -4.06 -7.45
CA THR A 124 10.43 -4.71 -6.22
C THR A 124 11.47 -4.80 -5.10
N ALA A 125 12.74 -5.05 -5.42
CA ALA A 125 13.88 -4.94 -4.50
C ALA A 125 15.21 -5.29 -5.21
N TRP A 126 16.19 -4.40 -5.17
CA TRP A 126 17.58 -4.74 -5.52
C TRP A 126 18.28 -5.41 -4.33
N ASN A 127 18.83 -6.61 -4.54
CA ASN A 127 19.42 -7.44 -3.49
C ASN A 127 20.96 -7.39 -3.46
N GLY A 128 21.58 -6.39 -4.12
CA GLY A 128 23.02 -6.10 -4.05
C GLY A 128 23.94 -7.15 -4.69
N ASN A 129 23.41 -8.16 -5.39
CA ASN A 129 24.20 -9.30 -5.89
C ASN A 129 24.76 -9.10 -7.32
N ALA A 130 24.79 -7.86 -7.81
CA ALA A 130 25.24 -7.45 -9.13
C ALA A 130 26.77 -7.26 -9.24
N GLY A 131 27.57 -7.79 -8.30
CA GLY A 131 29.03 -7.57 -8.25
C GLY A 131 29.46 -6.19 -7.75
N LEU A 132 28.54 -5.24 -7.63
CA LEU A 132 28.77 -3.90 -7.07
C LEU A 132 28.85 -3.95 -5.53
N ARG A 133 30.06 -4.08 -5.00
CA ARG A 133 30.34 -4.01 -3.55
C ARG A 133 30.86 -2.61 -3.17
N GLY A 134 30.80 -2.28 -1.89
CA GLY A 134 31.31 -1.01 -1.37
C GLY A 134 30.34 0.17 -1.55
N SER A 135 30.88 1.39 -1.56
CA SER A 135 30.08 2.62 -1.50
C SER A 135 29.27 2.89 -2.77
N LEU A 136 29.82 2.60 -3.96
CA LEU A 136 29.07 2.72 -5.23
C LEU A 136 27.86 1.79 -5.29
N GLY A 137 28.04 0.53 -4.86
CA GLY A 137 26.93 -0.41 -4.76
C GLY A 137 25.84 0.11 -3.82
N ARG A 138 26.20 0.60 -2.63
CA ARG A 138 25.21 1.18 -1.69
C ARG A 138 24.46 2.39 -2.26
N LEU A 139 25.15 3.25 -3.00
CA LEU A 139 24.51 4.39 -3.64
C LEU A 139 23.48 3.94 -4.69
N ILE A 140 23.86 3.00 -5.57
CA ILE A 140 22.93 2.43 -6.55
C ILE A 140 21.72 1.81 -5.84
N ALA A 141 21.91 1.10 -4.72
CA ALA A 141 20.81 0.58 -3.87
C ALA A 141 19.82 1.64 -3.44
N ARG A 142 20.35 2.77 -2.93
CA ARG A 142 19.51 3.87 -2.47
C ARG A 142 18.76 4.51 -3.63
N LEU A 143 19.40 4.68 -4.78
CA LEU A 143 18.75 5.25 -5.97
C LEU A 143 17.58 4.40 -6.44
N VAL A 144 17.71 3.07 -6.41
CA VAL A 144 16.68 2.14 -6.91
C VAL A 144 15.74 1.61 -5.84
N ASP A 145 15.70 2.23 -4.66
CA ASP A 145 14.84 1.75 -3.56
C ASP A 145 13.36 1.78 -4.00
N PRO A 146 12.59 0.69 -3.80
CA PRO A 146 11.15 0.65 -4.12
C PRO A 146 10.36 1.78 -3.43
N ARG A 147 10.84 2.24 -2.28
CA ARG A 147 10.32 3.38 -1.54
C ARG A 147 11.05 4.66 -1.98
N TRP A 148 10.38 5.48 -2.78
CA TRP A 148 10.94 6.74 -3.29
C TRP A 148 11.39 7.71 -2.18
N ASP A 149 10.79 7.63 -0.98
CA ASP A 149 11.17 8.40 0.22
C ASP A 149 12.53 7.99 0.82
N ARG A 150 13.10 6.86 0.40
CA ARG A 150 14.43 6.37 0.81
C ARG A 150 15.52 6.66 -0.22
N ARG A 151 15.13 7.16 -1.39
CA ARG A 151 16.07 7.61 -2.42
C ARG A 151 16.67 8.95 -1.99
N PRO A 152 17.87 9.31 -2.47
CA PRO A 152 18.43 10.64 -2.27
C PRO A 152 17.42 11.73 -2.64
N ALA A 153 17.43 12.85 -1.92
CA ALA A 153 16.39 13.88 -2.08
C ALA A 153 16.61 14.75 -3.33
N ALA A 154 17.85 14.82 -3.83
CA ALA A 154 18.22 15.66 -4.97
C ALA A 154 19.37 15.05 -5.79
N ALA A 155 19.36 15.32 -7.09
CA ALA A 155 20.43 14.91 -8.00
C ALA A 155 21.79 15.57 -7.66
N THR A 156 21.79 16.73 -6.99
CA THR A 156 23.00 17.40 -6.50
C THR A 156 23.78 16.57 -5.47
N GLU A 157 23.08 15.88 -4.57
CA GLU A 157 23.67 15.01 -3.56
C GLU A 157 24.33 13.80 -4.22
N VAL A 158 23.61 13.20 -5.18
CA VAL A 158 24.06 12.03 -5.94
C VAL A 158 25.28 12.38 -6.80
N ALA A 159 25.29 13.55 -7.44
CA ALA A 159 26.43 14.03 -8.21
C ALA A 159 27.68 14.15 -7.33
N ARG A 160 27.56 14.79 -6.15
CA ARG A 160 28.68 14.96 -5.22
C ARG A 160 29.23 13.62 -4.71
N GLU A 161 28.35 12.70 -4.33
CA GLU A 161 28.77 11.38 -3.85
C GLU A 161 29.47 10.56 -4.95
N LEU A 162 28.98 10.61 -6.19
CA LEU A 162 29.61 9.95 -7.33
C LEU A 162 30.96 10.59 -7.69
N GLU A 163 31.11 11.90 -7.55
CA GLU A 163 32.39 12.60 -7.71
C GLU A 163 33.41 12.22 -6.64
N ASP A 164 32.97 12.12 -5.37
CA ASP A 164 33.83 11.66 -4.28
C ASP A 164 34.23 10.18 -4.44
N LEU A 165 33.34 9.33 -4.97
CA LEU A 165 33.65 7.96 -5.35
C LEU A 165 34.65 7.89 -6.51
N ALA A 166 34.45 8.70 -7.56
CA ALA A 166 35.36 8.77 -8.71
C ALA A 166 36.76 9.30 -8.31
N ALA A 167 36.81 10.22 -7.35
CA ALA A 167 38.06 10.77 -6.81
C ALA A 167 38.67 9.92 -5.69
N GLY A 168 38.07 8.78 -5.32
CA GLY A 168 38.58 7.89 -4.27
C GLY A 168 38.59 8.49 -2.86
N ARG A 169 37.81 9.54 -2.60
CA ARG A 169 37.82 10.29 -1.33
C ARG A 169 36.98 9.65 -0.22
N LEU A 170 36.17 8.64 -0.52
CA LEU A 170 35.37 7.91 0.45
C LEU A 170 36.12 6.67 0.96
N PRO A 171 36.27 6.48 2.29
CA PRO A 171 37.03 5.36 2.85
C PRO A 171 36.39 3.99 2.51
N PRO A 172 37.19 2.93 2.32
CA PRO A 172 36.66 1.57 2.25
C PRO A 172 35.94 1.20 3.54
N PHE A 173 34.79 0.54 3.43
CA PHE A 173 34.01 0.13 4.60
C PHE A 173 34.66 -1.09 5.28
N GLU A 174 35.13 -0.93 6.53
CA GLU A 174 35.56 -2.05 7.36
C GLU A 174 34.40 -2.70 8.14
N ARG A 175 34.29 -4.04 8.04
CA ARG A 175 33.42 -4.84 8.90
C ARG A 175 34.00 -4.87 10.32
N ARG A 176 33.34 -4.26 11.32
CA ARG A 176 33.68 -4.50 12.73
C ARG A 176 33.48 -5.98 13.09
N ARG A 177 34.58 -6.70 13.38
CA ARG A 177 34.56 -8.05 13.98
C ARG A 177 34.03 -7.96 15.42
N ARG A 178 33.07 -8.82 15.76
CA ARG A 178 32.65 -9.06 17.16
C ARG A 178 33.73 -9.87 17.87
N MET A 179 34.32 -9.34 18.94
CA MET A 179 35.06 -10.14 19.92
C MET A 179 34.06 -10.91 20.79
N LYS A 180 34.25 -12.23 20.88
CA LYS A 180 33.61 -13.09 21.89
C LYS A 180 34.45 -12.97 23.17
N LEU A 181 33.84 -12.62 24.29
CA LEU A 181 34.44 -12.83 25.62
C LEU A 181 33.60 -13.89 26.33
N GLY A 182 34.21 -15.03 26.63
CA GLY A 182 33.60 -16.14 27.35
C GLY A 182 34.58 -16.75 28.34
N VAL A 183 34.32 -16.49 29.63
CA VAL A 183 34.43 -17.34 30.84
C VAL A 183 35.76 -18.03 31.20
N GLY A 184 36.19 -17.76 32.45
CA GLY A 184 37.08 -18.56 33.32
C GLY A 184 38.20 -17.71 33.92
N LEU A 185 38.44 -17.56 35.23
CA LEU A 185 38.33 -18.54 36.31
C LEU A 185 38.54 -17.87 37.72
N THR A 186 37.76 -18.33 38.70
CA THR A 186 38.06 -18.63 40.13
C THR A 186 38.78 -17.67 41.10
N ALA A 187 38.04 -17.38 42.18
CA ALA A 187 38.31 -17.76 43.59
C ALA A 187 39.49 -17.14 44.37
N ALA A 188 39.14 -16.17 45.20
CA ALA A 188 39.62 -15.87 46.56
C ALA A 188 38.55 -14.94 47.16
N PHE A 189 37.90 -15.12 48.30
CA PHE A 189 38.06 -16.03 49.43
C PHE A 189 36.69 -16.06 50.16
N LEU A 190 36.28 -17.23 50.63
CA LEU A 190 35.22 -17.41 51.63
C LEU A 190 35.82 -17.18 53.02
N THR A 191 35.16 -16.39 53.86
CA THR A 191 34.95 -16.59 55.31
C THR A 191 33.96 -15.49 55.77
N GLY A 192 32.68 -15.83 55.99
CA GLY A 192 32.06 -15.93 57.33
C GLY A 192 31.69 -14.56 57.93
N LEU A 193 30.57 -14.29 58.60
CA LEU A 193 29.35 -15.00 58.98
C LEU A 193 28.44 -13.90 59.63
N MET A 194 27.11 -14.00 59.47
CA MET A 194 26.02 -13.61 60.39
C MET A 194 26.12 -12.35 61.30
N VAL A 195 25.07 -11.50 61.30
CA VAL A 195 24.16 -11.28 62.47
C VAL A 195 22.75 -10.89 61.97
N TRP A 196 21.76 -11.40 62.72
CA TRP A 196 20.31 -11.41 62.57
C TRP A 196 19.56 -10.17 63.16
N ALA A 197 18.48 -9.77 62.47
CA ALA A 197 17.11 -9.45 62.98
C ALA A 197 16.79 -8.12 63.75
N PRO A 198 15.51 -7.80 64.09
CA PRO A 198 14.34 -7.51 63.22
C PRO A 198 13.44 -6.32 63.71
N TRP A 199 12.26 -6.11 63.06
CA TRP A 199 10.97 -5.54 63.56
C TRP A 199 10.38 -4.18 63.07
N LYS A 200 9.10 -4.30 62.64
CA LYS A 200 7.87 -3.48 62.91
C LYS A 200 7.59 -2.12 62.21
N GLN A 201 6.61 -2.18 61.27
CA GLN A 201 5.39 -1.37 60.99
C GLN A 201 5.17 0.05 61.62
N PRO A 202 4.28 0.94 61.09
CA PRO A 202 3.05 0.66 60.30
C PRO A 202 2.68 1.61 59.12
N MET A 203 1.65 1.19 58.37
CA MET A 203 0.85 2.00 57.42
C MET A 203 0.01 3.08 58.13
N PRO A 204 -0.51 4.07 57.37
CA PRO A 204 -1.81 4.68 57.64
C PRO A 204 -2.90 4.22 56.66
N GLN A 205 -3.99 3.69 57.21
CA GLN A 205 -5.31 3.53 56.58
C GLN A 205 -6.12 4.82 56.78
N ALA A 206 -6.71 5.39 55.73
CA ALA A 206 -8.15 5.32 55.39
C ALA A 206 -8.79 6.71 55.30
N ALA A 207 -9.40 6.99 54.15
CA ALA A 207 -10.69 7.64 54.05
C ALA A 207 -11.47 6.94 52.93
N ARG A 208 -12.66 6.46 53.28
CA ARG A 208 -13.52 5.56 52.51
C ARG A 208 -14.56 6.33 51.68
N HIS A 209 -15.14 5.59 50.72
CA HIS A 209 -16.45 5.76 50.08
C HIS A 209 -16.63 6.88 49.05
N ILE A 210 -16.74 6.50 47.76
CA ILE A 210 -18.03 6.38 47.04
C ILE A 210 -17.91 5.19 46.06
N ALA A 211 -18.75 4.17 46.25
CA ALA A 211 -18.90 3.06 45.32
C ALA A 211 -19.88 3.46 44.19
N GLY A 212 -19.40 3.50 42.95
CA GLY A 212 -20.24 3.49 41.75
C GLY A 212 -20.53 2.05 41.32
N PRO A 213 -21.68 1.76 40.67
CA PRO A 213 -22.17 0.40 40.51
C PRO A 213 -21.28 -0.43 39.60
N VAL A 214 -20.93 -1.63 40.07
CA VAL A 214 -20.41 -2.72 39.25
C VAL A 214 -21.52 -3.13 38.28
N VAL A 215 -21.43 -2.68 37.03
CA VAL A 215 -22.28 -3.19 35.95
C VAL A 215 -21.74 -4.57 35.60
N ALA A 216 -22.52 -5.61 35.89
CA ALA A 216 -22.24 -6.99 35.50
C ALA A 216 -21.94 -7.08 33.99
N PRO A 217 -21.13 -8.06 33.53
CA PRO A 217 -20.90 -8.25 32.11
C PRO A 217 -22.23 -8.57 31.43
N VAL A 218 -22.79 -7.56 30.77
CA VAL A 218 -23.90 -7.74 29.84
C VAL A 218 -23.35 -8.60 28.72
N ARG A 219 -23.80 -9.86 28.67
CA ARG A 219 -23.59 -10.72 27.50
C ARG A 219 -24.04 -9.90 26.29
N SER A 220 -23.08 -9.53 25.45
CA SER A 220 -23.34 -8.85 24.20
C SER A 220 -24.27 -9.76 23.38
N ARG A 221 -25.52 -9.34 23.21
CA ARG A 221 -26.32 -9.80 22.09
C ARG A 221 -25.67 -9.22 20.84
N PRO A 222 -25.29 -10.04 19.84
CA PRO A 222 -24.85 -9.49 18.57
C PRO A 222 -26.02 -8.71 17.93
N ALA A 223 -25.77 -7.47 17.52
CA ALA A 223 -26.69 -6.68 16.70
C ALA A 223 -26.70 -7.21 15.24
N PRO A 224 -27.82 -7.08 14.51
CA PRO A 224 -28.20 -7.88 13.34
C PRO A 224 -27.56 -7.31 12.05
N VAL A 225 -27.30 -8.03 10.97
CA VAL A 225 -28.00 -9.14 10.30
C VAL A 225 -26.97 -10.24 10.04
N ALA A 226 -27.30 -11.50 10.38
CA ALA A 226 -26.44 -12.64 10.07
C ALA A 226 -26.09 -12.62 8.58
N SER A 227 -24.84 -12.37 8.24
CA SER A 227 -24.34 -12.24 6.87
C SER A 227 -24.48 -13.54 6.05
N GLY A 228 -25.03 -14.61 6.64
CA GLY A 228 -25.07 -15.97 6.09
C GLY A 228 -23.69 -16.58 5.85
N TRP A 229 -22.63 -15.79 6.02
CA TRP A 229 -21.24 -16.15 5.86
C TRP A 229 -20.68 -16.60 7.20
N SER A 230 -20.15 -17.81 7.24
CA SER A 230 -19.42 -18.34 8.38
C SER A 230 -17.93 -18.21 8.11
N ALA A 231 -17.20 -17.58 9.03
CA ALA A 231 -15.74 -17.58 8.95
C ALA A 231 -15.20 -18.98 9.22
N VAL A 232 -14.20 -19.40 8.44
CA VAL A 232 -13.49 -20.66 8.65
C VAL A 232 -12.33 -20.38 9.63
N PRO A 233 -12.43 -20.83 10.88
CA PRO A 233 -11.43 -20.55 11.91
C PRO A 233 -10.07 -21.19 11.60
N GLY A 234 -9.01 -20.57 12.11
CA GLY A 234 -7.66 -21.14 12.10
C GLY A 234 -6.90 -20.99 10.78
N ILE A 235 -7.49 -20.39 9.76
CA ILE A 235 -6.80 -20.04 8.50
C ILE A 235 -6.26 -18.60 8.60
N HIS A 236 -5.03 -18.39 8.14
CA HIS A 236 -4.45 -17.04 8.09
C HIS A 236 -5.26 -16.08 7.19
N GLY A 237 -5.35 -14.80 7.59
CA GLY A 237 -6.17 -13.78 6.91
C GLY A 237 -5.77 -13.48 5.46
N ASP A 238 -4.48 -13.55 5.12
CA ASP A 238 -3.94 -13.31 3.77
C ASP A 238 -4.11 -14.53 2.84
N VAL A 239 -5.33 -14.79 2.39
CA VAL A 239 -5.61 -15.86 1.42
C VAL A 239 -5.10 -15.45 0.04
N MET A 240 -4.37 -16.35 -0.61
CA MET A 240 -3.77 -16.16 -1.93
C MET A 240 -4.53 -16.90 -3.03
N GLY A 241 -5.23 -18.00 -2.69
CA GLY A 241 -6.05 -18.74 -3.64
C GLY A 241 -6.71 -19.96 -3.01
N LEU A 242 -7.75 -20.46 -3.68
CA LEU A 242 -8.46 -21.70 -3.35
C LEU A 242 -8.45 -22.60 -4.59
N GLN A 243 -8.28 -23.90 -4.41
CA GLN A 243 -8.36 -24.87 -5.50
C GLN A 243 -9.07 -26.14 -5.03
N ARG A 244 -10.01 -26.64 -5.83
CA ARG A 244 -10.74 -27.87 -5.52
C ARG A 244 -9.81 -29.10 -5.68
N GLY A 245 -9.90 -30.02 -4.72
CA GLY A 245 -9.28 -31.36 -4.78
C GLY A 245 -10.07 -32.32 -5.67
N GLN A 246 -9.46 -33.44 -6.03
CA GLN A 246 -10.08 -34.42 -6.94
C GLN A 246 -11.10 -35.33 -6.25
N ASP A 247 -10.98 -35.57 -4.94
CA ASP A 247 -11.78 -36.61 -4.27
C ASP A 247 -12.73 -36.08 -3.20
N GLN A 248 -12.29 -35.29 -2.21
CA GLN A 248 -13.16 -34.96 -1.04
C GLN A 248 -12.90 -33.60 -0.35
N GLY A 249 -12.35 -32.61 -1.04
CA GLY A 249 -12.10 -31.31 -0.38
C GLY A 249 -11.59 -30.23 -1.32
N LEU A 250 -11.09 -29.17 -0.69
CA LEU A 250 -10.37 -28.09 -1.33
C LEU A 250 -9.08 -27.77 -0.59
N TRP A 251 -8.16 -27.15 -1.31
CA TRP A 251 -6.94 -26.60 -0.79
C TRP A 251 -7.06 -25.08 -0.68
N VAL A 252 -6.69 -24.57 0.49
CA VAL A 252 -6.59 -23.16 0.80
C VAL A 252 -5.12 -22.79 0.87
N PHE A 253 -4.72 -21.80 0.09
CA PHE A 253 -3.37 -21.26 0.08
C PHE A 253 -3.39 -19.87 0.67
N THR A 254 -2.58 -19.66 1.70
CA THR A 254 -2.33 -18.34 2.27
C THR A 254 -0.87 -17.98 2.05
N LYS A 255 -0.50 -16.74 2.37
CA LYS A 255 0.90 -16.30 2.35
C LYS A 255 1.85 -17.11 3.26
N TYR A 256 1.31 -17.88 4.20
CA TYR A 256 2.07 -18.52 5.28
C TYR A 256 1.88 -20.03 5.36
N GLU A 257 0.82 -20.57 4.73
CA GLU A 257 0.44 -21.98 4.87
C GLU A 257 -0.38 -22.47 3.68
N ALA A 258 -0.40 -23.80 3.52
CA ALA A 258 -1.36 -24.51 2.68
C ALA A 258 -2.13 -25.51 3.54
N ALA A 259 -3.45 -25.41 3.51
CA ALA A 259 -4.36 -26.21 4.32
C ALA A 259 -5.35 -26.95 3.43
N PHE A 260 -5.53 -28.25 3.70
CA PHE A 260 -6.63 -29.01 3.12
C PHE A 260 -7.88 -28.89 3.99
N MET A 261 -9.02 -28.67 3.34
CA MET A 261 -10.34 -28.53 3.94
C MET A 261 -11.28 -29.56 3.32
N PRO A 262 -11.90 -30.46 4.11
CA PRO A 262 -12.98 -31.31 3.62
C PRO A 262 -14.18 -30.48 3.17
N ASP A 263 -14.92 -30.99 2.19
CA ASP A 263 -16.16 -30.37 1.73
C ASP A 263 -17.15 -30.20 2.91
N GLY A 264 -17.88 -29.08 2.95
CA GLY A 264 -18.92 -28.82 3.95
C GLY A 264 -18.45 -28.61 5.40
N ALA A 265 -17.17 -28.75 5.71
CA ALA A 265 -16.67 -28.74 7.09
C ALA A 265 -16.06 -27.39 7.51
N PRO A 266 -16.71 -26.61 8.41
CA PRO A 266 -16.13 -25.35 8.87
C PRO A 266 -14.99 -25.54 9.90
N SER A 267 -14.81 -26.71 10.53
CA SER A 267 -13.85 -26.85 11.64
C SER A 267 -13.29 -28.24 11.95
N GLN A 268 -13.66 -29.31 11.23
CA GLN A 268 -13.13 -30.66 11.51
C GLN A 268 -12.39 -31.22 10.29
N GLY A 269 -11.14 -31.65 10.49
CA GLY A 269 -10.36 -32.36 9.46
C GLY A 269 -9.22 -31.57 8.80
N ARG A 270 -8.82 -30.41 9.34
CA ARG A 270 -7.66 -29.66 8.83
C ARG A 270 -6.40 -30.52 8.86
N LYS A 271 -5.77 -30.67 7.70
CA LYS A 271 -4.39 -31.16 7.56
C LYS A 271 -3.55 -30.03 6.96
N THR A 272 -2.67 -29.46 7.77
CA THR A 272 -1.71 -28.45 7.32
C THR A 272 -0.47 -29.17 6.79
N LEU A 273 -0.06 -28.88 5.55
CA LEU A 273 1.15 -29.49 5.00
C LEU A 273 2.43 -28.87 5.58
N HIS A 274 2.40 -27.57 5.94
CA HIS A 274 3.56 -26.84 6.45
C HIS A 274 3.17 -25.75 7.47
N GLU A 275 3.85 -25.71 8.64
CA GLU A 275 3.82 -24.60 9.59
C GLU A 275 5.26 -24.08 9.81
N GLY A 276 5.51 -22.79 9.57
CA GLY A 276 6.80 -22.15 9.85
C GLY A 276 7.04 -20.85 9.06
N PRO A 277 8.00 -19.99 9.46
CA PRO A 277 8.21 -18.66 8.89
C PRO A 277 8.86 -18.66 7.49
N SER A 278 8.67 -19.71 6.70
CA SER A 278 9.12 -19.74 5.31
C SER A 278 8.08 -19.09 4.39
N LYS A 279 8.58 -18.40 3.37
CA LYS A 279 7.86 -17.54 2.42
C LYS A 279 7.04 -18.38 1.42
N ALA A 280 6.16 -19.26 1.90
CA ALA A 280 5.62 -20.39 1.14
C ALA A 280 4.17 -20.17 0.68
N ALA A 281 3.88 -20.53 -0.58
CA ALA A 281 2.58 -20.55 -1.27
C ALA A 281 2.04 -19.21 -1.83
N TYR A 282 2.71 -18.68 -2.87
CA TYR A 282 2.13 -17.71 -3.81
C TYR A 282 1.34 -18.36 -4.94
N ALA A 283 1.73 -19.58 -5.30
CA ALA A 283 1.08 -20.39 -6.31
C ALA A 283 0.87 -21.78 -5.76
N ALA A 284 -0.12 -22.47 -6.31
CA ALA A 284 -0.38 -23.85 -5.99
C ALA A 284 -0.88 -24.63 -7.20
N GLY A 285 -0.69 -25.94 -7.14
CA GLY A 285 -1.27 -26.88 -8.10
C GLY A 285 -1.68 -28.14 -7.35
N VAL A 286 -2.88 -28.63 -7.61
CA VAL A 286 -3.39 -29.87 -7.02
C VAL A 286 -3.50 -30.92 -8.11
N GLY A 287 -2.98 -32.11 -7.82
CA GLY A 287 -2.90 -33.25 -8.74
C GLY A 287 -3.61 -34.50 -8.24
N ALA A 288 -3.60 -35.55 -9.06
CA ALA A 288 -4.23 -36.84 -8.74
C ALA A 288 -3.71 -37.44 -7.42
N GLY A 289 -4.63 -37.99 -6.60
CA GLY A 289 -4.33 -38.55 -5.29
C GLY A 289 -4.11 -37.51 -4.17
N GLU A 290 -4.72 -36.34 -4.29
CA GLU A 290 -4.63 -35.22 -3.33
C GLU A 290 -3.20 -34.75 -3.06
N GLN A 291 -2.38 -34.77 -4.11
CA GLN A 291 -1.05 -34.21 -4.09
C GLN A 291 -1.16 -32.70 -4.28
N ALA A 292 -0.64 -31.94 -3.33
CA ALA A 292 -0.58 -30.49 -3.44
C ALA A 292 0.86 -30.02 -3.61
N PHE A 293 1.04 -29.11 -4.54
CA PHE A 293 2.29 -28.40 -4.76
C PHE A 293 2.14 -26.97 -4.30
N THR A 294 3.11 -26.45 -3.57
CA THR A 294 3.16 -25.03 -3.18
C THR A 294 4.44 -24.39 -3.71
N GLY A 295 4.28 -23.24 -4.35
CA GLY A 295 5.38 -22.45 -4.90
C GLY A 295 5.60 -21.20 -4.06
N GLY A 296 6.81 -21.00 -3.56
CA GLY A 296 7.16 -19.87 -2.69
C GLY A 296 8.01 -18.79 -3.36
N TRP A 297 8.52 -17.88 -2.53
CA TRP A 297 9.69 -17.07 -2.90
C TRP A 297 10.95 -17.96 -2.91
N GLU A 298 11.90 -17.64 -3.79
CA GLU A 298 13.17 -18.38 -3.96
C GLU A 298 13.02 -19.69 -4.76
N GLY A 299 12.01 -19.78 -5.65
CA GLY A 299 11.89 -20.90 -6.59
C GLY A 299 11.64 -22.27 -5.96
N MET A 300 11.42 -22.32 -4.64
CA MET A 300 11.13 -23.55 -3.91
C MET A 300 9.72 -24.04 -4.27
N VAL A 301 9.65 -25.31 -4.66
CA VAL A 301 8.40 -26.03 -4.91
C VAL A 301 8.34 -27.17 -3.91
N LEU A 302 7.35 -27.16 -3.03
CA LEU A 302 7.14 -28.22 -2.05
C LEU A 302 5.96 -29.08 -2.49
N ARG A 303 6.16 -30.40 -2.50
CA ARG A 303 5.12 -31.39 -2.70
C ARG A 303 4.67 -31.95 -1.36
N GLY A 304 3.37 -31.99 -1.12
CA GLY A 304 2.75 -32.66 0.01
C GLY A 304 1.63 -33.59 -0.43
N SER A 305 1.28 -34.56 0.42
CA SER A 305 0.15 -35.48 0.21
C SER A 305 -0.57 -35.74 1.53
N LEU A 306 -1.90 -35.89 1.47
CA LEU A 306 -2.73 -36.21 2.62
C LEU A 306 -2.61 -37.67 3.07
N SER A 307 -2.07 -38.55 2.21
CA SER A 307 -1.89 -39.98 2.48
C SER A 307 -0.64 -40.29 3.31
N GLY A 308 0.22 -39.30 3.55
CA GLY A 308 1.48 -39.49 4.28
C GLY A 308 2.56 -40.28 3.51
N ALA A 309 2.28 -40.66 2.25
CA ALA A 309 3.26 -41.35 1.41
C ALA A 309 4.45 -40.42 1.11
N ALA A 310 5.67 -40.95 1.24
CA ALA A 310 6.88 -40.25 0.82
C ALA A 310 6.89 -40.14 -0.71
N LEU A 311 6.74 -38.93 -1.22
CA LEU A 311 6.71 -38.64 -2.65
C LEU A 311 8.01 -37.94 -3.10
N PRO A 312 8.52 -38.22 -4.31
CA PRO A 312 9.65 -37.48 -4.89
C PRO A 312 9.36 -35.98 -4.90
N GLN A 313 10.28 -35.21 -4.33
CA GLN A 313 10.24 -33.75 -4.37
C GLN A 313 10.79 -33.25 -5.72
N PRO A 314 10.13 -32.28 -6.37
CA PRO A 314 10.72 -31.62 -7.52
C PRO A 314 12.00 -30.88 -7.12
N PRO A 315 13.02 -30.79 -7.99
CA PRO A 315 14.17 -29.95 -7.72
C PRO A 315 13.73 -28.48 -7.62
N PRO A 316 14.45 -27.61 -6.89
CA PRO A 316 14.14 -26.19 -6.87
C PRO A 316 14.28 -25.58 -8.29
N LEU A 317 13.37 -24.67 -8.65
CA LEU A 317 13.42 -23.96 -9.94
C LEU A 317 14.64 -23.02 -10.03
N GLY A 318 15.20 -22.61 -8.89
CA GLY A 318 16.42 -21.81 -8.78
C GLY A 318 16.55 -21.13 -7.41
N GLU A 319 17.64 -20.39 -7.17
CA GLU A 319 17.90 -19.76 -5.86
C GLU A 319 17.09 -18.47 -5.60
N ARG A 320 16.48 -17.88 -6.64
CA ARG A 320 15.74 -16.60 -6.56
C ARG A 320 14.62 -16.51 -7.59
N GLY A 321 13.45 -16.04 -7.15
CA GLY A 321 12.30 -15.81 -8.01
C GLY A 321 11.01 -16.26 -7.36
N ARG A 322 9.89 -15.67 -7.77
CA ARG A 322 8.55 -16.04 -7.30
C ARG A 322 7.93 -17.05 -8.26
N VAL A 323 7.25 -18.05 -7.72
CA VAL A 323 6.35 -18.89 -8.52
C VAL A 323 4.97 -18.21 -8.55
N ASP A 324 4.51 -17.85 -9.74
CA ASP A 324 3.30 -17.04 -9.98
C ASP A 324 2.04 -17.89 -10.17
N ALA A 325 2.18 -19.07 -10.78
CA ALA A 325 1.09 -20.02 -11.03
C ALA A 325 1.65 -21.44 -11.13
N MET A 326 0.84 -22.44 -10.80
CA MET A 326 1.15 -23.84 -11.03
C MET A 326 -0.09 -24.61 -11.48
N ALA A 327 0.13 -25.70 -12.19
CA ALA A 327 -0.92 -26.65 -12.55
C ALA A 327 -0.31 -28.05 -12.72
N TRP A 328 -1.07 -29.10 -12.43
CA TRP A 328 -0.62 -30.48 -12.54
C TRP A 328 -1.54 -31.27 -13.46
N SER A 329 -0.97 -32.04 -14.39
CA SER A 329 -1.69 -33.06 -15.18
C SER A 329 -0.73 -34.13 -15.66
N ASP A 330 -1.19 -35.38 -15.73
CA ASP A 330 -0.47 -36.51 -16.36
C ASP A 330 1.00 -36.62 -15.93
N SER A 331 1.23 -36.69 -14.61
CA SER A 331 2.57 -36.74 -14.00
C SER A 331 3.48 -35.56 -14.37
N THR A 332 2.92 -34.43 -14.82
CA THR A 332 3.67 -33.24 -15.22
C THR A 332 3.20 -32.04 -14.41
N LEU A 333 4.13 -31.42 -13.69
CA LEU A 333 3.93 -30.14 -13.01
C LEU A 333 4.32 -29.00 -13.94
N TYR A 334 3.38 -28.09 -14.18
CA TYR A 334 3.63 -26.81 -14.83
C TYR A 334 3.83 -25.75 -13.76
N ALA A 335 4.84 -24.91 -13.92
CA ALA A 335 5.12 -23.79 -13.02
C ALA A 335 5.49 -22.54 -13.80
N ALA A 336 4.91 -21.41 -13.42
CA ALA A 336 5.32 -20.09 -13.88
C ALA A 336 6.34 -19.53 -12.88
N TRP A 337 7.62 -19.50 -13.25
CA TRP A 337 8.69 -18.99 -12.41
C TRP A 337 9.51 -17.94 -13.15
N ASN A 338 9.73 -16.80 -12.50
CA ASN A 338 10.31 -15.61 -13.12
C ASN A 338 9.63 -15.30 -14.46
N ARG A 339 8.29 -15.39 -14.47
CA ARG A 339 7.46 -15.06 -15.63
C ARG A 339 7.69 -15.95 -16.86
N ARG A 340 8.31 -17.12 -16.71
CA ARG A 340 8.51 -18.14 -17.75
C ARG A 340 7.82 -19.43 -17.36
N LEU A 341 7.38 -20.18 -18.36
CA LEU A 341 6.76 -21.50 -18.15
C LEU A 341 7.83 -22.59 -18.05
N TRP A 342 7.68 -23.44 -17.05
CA TRP A 342 8.52 -24.61 -16.79
C TRP A 342 7.66 -25.85 -16.59
N THR A 343 8.20 -27.00 -16.95
CA THR A 343 7.60 -28.31 -16.73
C THR A 343 8.58 -29.24 -16.04
N TRP A 344 8.07 -29.99 -15.06
CA TRP A 344 8.78 -31.10 -14.44
C TRP A 344 7.90 -32.34 -14.54
N ARG A 345 8.41 -33.39 -15.18
CA ARG A 345 7.75 -34.70 -15.18
C ARG A 345 8.21 -35.47 -13.94
N GLU A 346 7.28 -36.18 -13.32
CA GLU A 346 7.57 -36.97 -12.14
C GLU A 346 8.72 -37.96 -12.39
N GLY A 347 9.75 -37.87 -11.54
CA GLY A 347 10.97 -38.67 -11.64
C GLY A 347 12.12 -38.00 -12.40
N ASP A 348 11.88 -36.88 -13.10
CA ASP A 348 12.94 -36.15 -13.78
C ASP A 348 13.84 -35.43 -12.77
N SER A 349 15.13 -35.34 -13.10
CA SER A 349 16.13 -34.66 -12.25
C SER A 349 16.16 -33.14 -12.44
N ALA A 350 15.48 -32.60 -13.44
CA ALA A 350 15.51 -31.18 -13.79
C ALA A 350 14.20 -30.68 -14.41
N TRP A 351 13.99 -29.37 -14.33
CA TRP A 351 12.91 -28.68 -15.03
C TRP A 351 13.28 -28.42 -16.49
N THR A 352 12.28 -28.44 -17.37
CA THR A 352 12.42 -28.14 -18.80
C THR A 352 11.45 -27.05 -19.23
N GLN A 353 11.71 -26.38 -20.35
CA GLN A 353 10.75 -25.46 -20.95
C GLN A 353 9.87 -26.20 -21.96
N PRO A 354 8.54 -26.13 -21.85
CA PRO A 354 7.66 -26.89 -22.72
C PRO A 354 7.49 -26.24 -24.09
N GLY A 355 7.75 -27.02 -25.14
CA GLY A 355 7.44 -26.66 -26.53
C GLY A 355 8.30 -25.54 -27.12
N ARG A 356 8.07 -25.27 -28.41
CA ARG A 356 8.73 -24.15 -29.12
C ARG A 356 8.04 -22.83 -28.81
N HIS A 357 8.82 -21.78 -28.54
CA HIS A 357 8.37 -20.41 -28.25
C HIS A 357 7.37 -20.29 -27.09
N PRO A 358 7.72 -20.73 -25.86
CA PRO A 358 6.83 -20.60 -24.71
C PRO A 358 6.52 -19.13 -24.39
N PRO A 359 5.29 -18.83 -23.93
CA PRO A 359 4.91 -17.47 -23.55
C PRO A 359 5.79 -16.95 -22.41
N THR A 360 6.10 -15.66 -22.48
CA THR A 360 6.72 -14.91 -21.38
C THR A 360 5.67 -14.08 -20.66
N GLY A 361 5.94 -13.68 -19.42
CA GLY A 361 4.98 -12.94 -18.64
C GLY A 361 3.86 -13.79 -18.06
N VAL A 362 4.06 -15.10 -17.87
CA VAL A 362 3.02 -16.05 -17.42
C VAL A 362 2.51 -15.70 -16.03
N ASN A 363 1.19 -15.65 -15.87
CA ASN A 363 0.51 -15.39 -14.59
C ASN A 363 -0.55 -16.43 -14.22
N SER A 364 -1.07 -17.17 -15.21
CA SER A 364 -2.10 -18.17 -14.97
C SER A 364 -1.92 -19.34 -15.94
N ILE A 365 -2.30 -20.54 -15.48
CA ILE A 365 -2.18 -21.79 -16.21
C ILE A 365 -3.53 -22.50 -16.08
N LEU A 366 -4.14 -22.86 -17.20
CA LEU A 366 -5.38 -23.63 -17.24
C LEU A 366 -5.16 -24.91 -18.04
N LEU A 367 -5.49 -26.04 -17.44
CA LEU A 367 -5.55 -27.35 -18.08
C LEU A 367 -7.04 -27.71 -18.16
N THR A 368 -7.57 -27.77 -19.37
CA THR A 368 -9.00 -28.03 -19.62
C THR A 368 -9.34 -29.50 -19.47
N ARG A 369 -10.63 -29.80 -19.32
CA ARG A 369 -11.17 -31.18 -19.24
C ARG A 369 -10.83 -32.03 -20.47
N GLU A 370 -10.74 -31.40 -21.63
CA GLU A 370 -10.34 -32.05 -22.90
C GLU A 370 -8.81 -32.18 -23.07
N GLY A 371 -8.02 -31.79 -22.07
CA GLY A 371 -6.55 -31.90 -22.09
C GLY A 371 -5.84 -30.76 -22.83
N ALA A 372 -6.56 -29.73 -23.29
CA ALA A 372 -5.92 -28.54 -23.86
C ALA A 372 -5.27 -27.69 -22.77
N SER A 373 -4.08 -27.15 -23.06
CA SER A 373 -3.31 -26.30 -22.15
C SER A 373 -3.35 -24.83 -22.59
N TYR A 374 -3.87 -23.97 -21.74
CA TYR A 374 -3.93 -22.52 -21.93
C TYR A 374 -3.02 -21.81 -20.93
N ILE A 375 -2.38 -20.74 -21.41
CA ILE A 375 -1.50 -19.91 -20.60
C ILE A 375 -1.94 -18.46 -20.69
N GLY A 376 -2.21 -17.87 -19.53
CA GLY A 376 -2.47 -16.45 -19.41
C GLY A 376 -1.17 -15.73 -19.12
N ALA A 377 -0.81 -14.80 -20.00
CA ALA A 377 0.40 -14.01 -19.92
C ALA A 377 0.08 -12.52 -19.86
N SER A 378 1.10 -11.68 -19.64
CA SER A 378 0.97 -10.23 -19.83
C SER A 378 0.84 -9.82 -21.30
N THR A 379 0.97 -10.78 -22.21
CA THR A 379 0.81 -10.62 -23.65
C THR A 379 -0.45 -11.33 -24.14
N GLY A 380 -1.45 -11.54 -23.28
CA GLY A 380 -2.71 -12.17 -23.64
C GLY A 380 -2.74 -13.68 -23.42
N LEU A 381 -3.65 -14.35 -24.14
CA LEU A 381 -3.95 -15.78 -23.99
C LEU A 381 -3.20 -16.60 -25.03
N TRP A 382 -2.62 -17.72 -24.60
CA TRP A 382 -1.86 -18.65 -25.43
C TRP A 382 -2.43 -20.06 -25.31
N LEU A 383 -2.40 -20.81 -26.41
CA LEU A 383 -2.85 -22.20 -26.52
C LEU A 383 -1.72 -23.08 -27.04
N ARG A 384 -1.55 -24.25 -26.43
CA ARG A 384 -0.59 -25.26 -26.89
C ARG A 384 -1.10 -26.00 -28.13
N GLU A 385 -0.36 -25.91 -29.23
CA GLU A 385 -0.68 -26.59 -30.50
C GLU A 385 0.59 -27.01 -31.25
N GLY A 386 0.59 -28.20 -31.89
CA GLY A 386 1.69 -28.62 -32.77
C GLY A 386 3.08 -28.68 -32.12
N GLY A 387 3.15 -28.94 -30.80
CA GLY A 387 4.40 -28.92 -30.03
C GLY A 387 4.95 -27.51 -29.73
N GLY A 388 4.20 -26.45 -30.03
CA GLY A 388 4.52 -25.06 -29.70
C GLY A 388 3.34 -24.33 -29.07
N TRP A 389 3.44 -23.00 -29.02
CA TRP A 389 2.43 -22.12 -28.45
C TRP A 389 1.92 -21.13 -29.50
N ARG A 390 0.61 -21.12 -29.72
CA ARG A 390 -0.07 -20.14 -30.55
C ARG A 390 -0.71 -19.09 -29.66
N ARG A 391 -0.39 -17.82 -29.91
CA ARG A 391 -1.08 -16.69 -29.27
C ARG A 391 -2.49 -16.61 -29.85
N LEU A 392 -3.50 -16.69 -28.98
CA LEU A 392 -4.90 -16.63 -29.38
C LEU A 392 -5.38 -15.19 -29.47
N TRP A 393 -4.94 -14.32 -28.57
CA TRP A 393 -5.52 -13.01 -28.41
C TRP A 393 -4.49 -11.95 -27.98
N GLU A 394 -4.65 -10.76 -28.55
CA GLU A 394 -4.04 -9.48 -28.16
C GLU A 394 -5.18 -8.48 -27.97
N SER A 395 -5.29 -7.83 -26.82
CA SER A 395 -6.22 -6.71 -26.64
C SER A 395 -5.52 -5.46 -27.16
N ALA A 396 -6.23 -4.61 -27.89
CA ALA A 396 -5.66 -3.37 -28.42
C ALA A 396 -5.44 -2.27 -27.33
N GLY A 397 -5.02 -2.63 -26.10
CA GLY A 397 -4.85 -1.70 -24.98
C GLY A 397 -4.14 -2.30 -23.76
N SER A 398 -4.11 -1.56 -22.64
CA SER A 398 -3.45 -1.91 -21.37
C SER A 398 -3.97 -3.18 -20.67
N GLY A 399 -4.95 -3.87 -21.26
CA GLY A 399 -5.70 -5.01 -20.71
C GLY A 399 -5.19 -6.40 -21.11
N ASP A 400 -3.97 -6.52 -21.65
CA ASP A 400 -3.42 -7.81 -22.13
C ASP A 400 -3.06 -8.81 -21.01
N LEU A 401 -3.23 -8.43 -19.75
CA LEU A 401 -2.99 -9.32 -18.63
C LEU A 401 -4.14 -10.33 -18.46
N ALA A 402 -3.95 -11.55 -18.97
CA ALA A 402 -4.77 -12.71 -18.63
C ALA A 402 -4.37 -13.23 -17.24
N GLY A 403 -4.95 -12.63 -16.20
CA GLY A 403 -4.58 -12.83 -14.79
C GLY A 403 -5.24 -14.04 -14.14
N ALA A 404 -6.41 -14.44 -14.61
CA ALA A 404 -7.14 -15.62 -14.15
C ALA A 404 -7.75 -16.36 -15.34
N LEU A 405 -7.78 -17.68 -15.28
CA LEU A 405 -8.33 -18.54 -16.34
C LEU A 405 -9.24 -19.59 -15.73
N ALA A 406 -10.33 -19.89 -16.43
CA ALA A 406 -11.24 -20.98 -16.10
C ALA A 406 -11.90 -21.54 -17.36
N GLU A 407 -12.52 -22.71 -17.21
CA GLU A 407 -13.35 -23.37 -18.23
C GLU A 407 -14.77 -23.50 -17.65
N ASP A 408 -15.80 -23.11 -18.41
CA ASP A 408 -17.21 -23.34 -18.02
C ASP A 408 -17.70 -24.73 -18.43
N ALA A 409 -18.91 -25.15 -18.04
CA ALA A 409 -19.46 -26.45 -18.43
C ALA A 409 -19.67 -26.64 -19.94
N GLN A 410 -19.66 -25.56 -20.72
CA GLN A 410 -19.75 -25.63 -22.18
C GLN A 410 -18.37 -25.74 -22.84
N GLY A 411 -17.29 -25.83 -22.05
CA GLY A 411 -15.91 -25.91 -22.54
C GLY A 411 -15.35 -24.58 -23.02
N ARG A 412 -16.03 -23.46 -22.75
CA ARG A 412 -15.57 -22.12 -23.15
C ARG A 412 -14.51 -21.63 -22.16
N VAL A 413 -13.50 -20.95 -22.69
CA VAL A 413 -12.42 -20.38 -21.89
C VAL A 413 -12.77 -18.98 -21.43
N LEU A 414 -12.80 -18.82 -20.11
CA LEU A 414 -13.01 -17.57 -19.41
C LEU A 414 -11.66 -16.95 -19.03
N VAL A 415 -11.51 -15.67 -19.30
CA VAL A 415 -10.27 -14.92 -19.04
C VAL A 415 -10.59 -13.70 -18.18
N GLY A 416 -10.11 -13.71 -16.94
CA GLY A 416 -10.16 -12.57 -16.05
C GLY A 416 -8.98 -11.64 -16.28
N THR A 417 -9.26 -10.35 -16.40
CA THR A 417 -8.25 -9.29 -16.60
C THR A 417 -8.50 -8.14 -15.62
N PRO A 418 -7.57 -7.15 -15.54
CA PRO A 418 -7.81 -5.92 -14.80
C PRO A 418 -9.04 -5.11 -15.26
N ASP A 419 -9.49 -5.31 -16.50
CA ASP A 419 -10.55 -4.51 -17.12
C ASP A 419 -11.89 -5.26 -17.24
N GLY A 420 -11.94 -6.53 -16.84
CA GLY A 420 -13.17 -7.32 -16.81
C GLY A 420 -12.99 -8.80 -17.13
N LEU A 421 -14.10 -9.44 -17.51
CA LEU A 421 -14.16 -10.85 -17.94
C LEU A 421 -14.36 -10.96 -19.45
N PHE A 422 -13.58 -11.84 -20.08
CA PHE A 422 -13.64 -12.13 -21.50
C PHE A 422 -13.91 -13.62 -21.73
N THR A 423 -14.77 -13.94 -22.70
CA THR A 423 -14.94 -15.31 -23.20
C THR A 423 -14.26 -15.43 -24.54
N VAL A 424 -13.30 -16.36 -24.65
CA VAL A 424 -12.42 -16.50 -25.82
C VAL A 424 -12.59 -17.88 -26.46
N THR A 425 -12.76 -17.91 -27.79
CA THR A 425 -12.83 -19.18 -28.55
C THR A 425 -11.43 -19.73 -28.84
N ARG A 426 -11.35 -20.99 -29.27
CA ARG A 426 -10.09 -21.64 -29.64
C ARG A 426 -9.39 -20.98 -30.84
N GLU A 427 -10.16 -20.30 -31.69
CA GLU A 427 -9.65 -19.50 -32.81
C GLU A 427 -9.12 -18.14 -32.37
N GLY A 428 -9.31 -17.76 -31.09
CA GLY A 428 -8.85 -16.50 -30.54
C GLY A 428 -9.85 -15.35 -30.61
N ARG A 429 -11.10 -15.62 -30.97
CA ARG A 429 -12.14 -14.60 -31.05
C ARG A 429 -12.74 -14.33 -29.66
N ILE A 430 -12.81 -13.06 -29.27
CA ILE A 430 -13.61 -12.65 -28.11
C ILE A 430 -15.09 -12.71 -28.49
N THR A 431 -15.87 -13.48 -27.75
CA THR A 431 -17.32 -13.62 -27.94
C THR A 431 -18.13 -12.74 -27.00
N GLU A 432 -17.66 -12.57 -25.75
CA GLU A 432 -18.34 -11.83 -24.70
C GLU A 432 -17.34 -10.93 -23.94
N ARG A 433 -17.81 -9.77 -23.48
CA ARG A 433 -17.06 -8.82 -22.63
C ARG A 433 -17.97 -8.35 -21.49
N GLU A 434 -17.78 -8.92 -20.31
CA GLU A 434 -18.63 -8.74 -19.14
C GLU A 434 -17.82 -8.14 -17.97
N LEU A 435 -18.49 -7.71 -16.90
CA LEU A 435 -17.86 -7.18 -15.67
C LEU A 435 -16.83 -6.05 -15.93
N ARG A 436 -17.12 -5.16 -16.88
CA ARG A 436 -16.19 -4.09 -17.30
C ARG A 436 -15.82 -3.20 -16.12
N GLY A 437 -14.53 -2.89 -16.00
CA GLY A 437 -14.00 -2.01 -14.96
C GLY A 437 -13.75 -2.70 -13.62
N HIS A 438 -14.04 -4.00 -13.52
CA HIS A 438 -13.74 -4.81 -12.34
C HIS A 438 -12.59 -5.77 -12.63
N LYS A 439 -11.63 -5.83 -11.71
CA LYS A 439 -10.48 -6.74 -11.84
C LYS A 439 -10.90 -8.14 -11.41
N VAL A 440 -11.09 -9.04 -12.38
CA VAL A 440 -11.54 -10.40 -12.11
C VAL A 440 -10.35 -11.30 -11.76
N THR A 441 -10.43 -11.97 -10.61
CA THR A 441 -9.31 -12.71 -9.98
C THR A 441 -9.57 -14.19 -9.81
N ALA A 442 -10.84 -14.61 -9.77
CA ALA A 442 -11.20 -16.00 -9.53
C ALA A 442 -12.55 -16.35 -10.17
N PHE A 443 -12.74 -17.64 -10.44
CA PHE A 443 -13.98 -18.19 -10.97
C PHE A 443 -14.34 -19.47 -10.25
N ALA A 444 -15.63 -19.71 -10.06
CA ALA A 444 -16.13 -21.02 -9.65
C ALA A 444 -17.44 -21.33 -10.36
N GLU A 445 -17.58 -22.57 -10.79
CA GLU A 445 -18.84 -23.06 -11.32
C GLU A 445 -19.54 -23.89 -10.23
N GLY A 446 -20.83 -23.59 -10.02
CA GLY A 446 -21.72 -24.30 -9.13
C GLY A 446 -22.21 -25.62 -9.69
N GLY A 447 -22.68 -26.51 -8.81
CA GLY A 447 -23.26 -27.79 -9.22
C GLY A 447 -24.54 -27.66 -10.04
N ASP A 448 -25.18 -26.49 -10.03
CA ASP A 448 -26.40 -26.17 -10.78
C ASP A 448 -26.16 -25.25 -11.99
N GLY A 449 -24.90 -25.12 -12.42
CA GLY A 449 -24.51 -24.37 -13.62
C GLY A 449 -24.41 -22.86 -13.42
N ARG A 450 -24.52 -22.35 -12.19
CA ARG A 450 -24.19 -20.96 -11.88
C ARG A 450 -22.69 -20.72 -12.03
N LEU A 451 -22.35 -19.54 -12.54
CA LEU A 451 -20.96 -19.08 -12.57
C LEU A 451 -20.75 -17.96 -11.56
N TRP A 452 -19.76 -18.13 -10.70
CA TRP A 452 -19.29 -17.12 -9.77
C TRP A 452 -18.00 -16.51 -10.28
N ALA A 453 -17.90 -15.18 -10.18
CA ALA A 453 -16.70 -14.42 -10.44
C ALA A 453 -16.28 -13.67 -9.18
N GLY A 454 -15.06 -13.92 -8.71
CA GLY A 454 -14.41 -13.10 -7.69
C GLY A 454 -13.70 -11.92 -8.34
N THR A 455 -13.82 -10.75 -7.72
CA THR A 455 -13.15 -9.52 -8.14
C THR A 455 -12.29 -8.97 -7.01
N TRP A 456 -11.31 -8.14 -7.37
CA TRP A 456 -10.45 -7.48 -6.38
C TRP A 456 -11.12 -6.25 -5.74
N ASP A 457 -12.11 -5.66 -6.41
CA ASP A 457 -12.63 -4.33 -6.11
C ASP A 457 -14.13 -4.28 -5.80
N ALA A 458 -14.90 -5.34 -6.10
CA ALA A 458 -16.35 -5.35 -5.93
C ALA A 458 -16.90 -6.67 -5.36
N GLY A 459 -16.03 -7.51 -4.78
CA GLY A 459 -16.44 -8.77 -4.16
C GLY A 459 -16.81 -9.82 -5.19
N LEU A 460 -17.95 -10.49 -4.98
CA LEU A 460 -18.41 -11.56 -5.88
C LEU A 460 -19.44 -11.04 -6.86
N PHE A 461 -19.53 -11.70 -8.01
CA PHE A 461 -20.68 -11.67 -8.90
C PHE A 461 -21.16 -13.09 -9.16
N VAL A 462 -22.48 -13.27 -9.28
CA VAL A 462 -23.10 -14.53 -9.72
C VAL A 462 -23.82 -14.32 -11.05
N ARG A 463 -23.60 -15.21 -12.01
CA ARG A 463 -24.28 -15.22 -13.31
C ARG A 463 -25.47 -16.17 -13.23
N GLU A 464 -26.68 -15.63 -13.36
CA GLU A 464 -27.93 -16.40 -13.47
C GLU A 464 -28.73 -15.88 -14.67
N GLY A 465 -29.17 -16.78 -15.56
CA GLY A 465 -29.94 -16.40 -16.75
C GLY A 465 -29.20 -15.40 -17.66
N GLY A 466 -27.87 -15.52 -17.78
CA GLY A 466 -27.03 -14.62 -18.56
C GLY A 466 -26.75 -13.25 -17.92
N THR A 467 -27.32 -12.96 -16.75
CA THR A 467 -27.13 -11.67 -16.06
C THR A 467 -26.22 -11.82 -14.85
N TRP A 468 -25.23 -10.95 -14.74
CA TRP A 468 -24.36 -10.84 -13.57
C TRP A 468 -25.02 -10.02 -12.47
N ARG A 469 -25.06 -10.57 -11.25
CA ARG A 469 -25.58 -9.89 -10.06
C ARG A 469 -24.45 -9.70 -9.04
N PRO A 470 -24.24 -8.47 -8.53
CA PRO A 470 -23.21 -8.21 -7.55
C PRO A 470 -23.59 -8.81 -6.19
N PHE A 471 -22.58 -9.32 -5.49
CA PHE A 471 -22.68 -9.92 -4.17
C PHE A 471 -21.37 -9.73 -3.37
N GLY A 472 -20.92 -8.49 -3.30
CA GLY A 472 -19.73 -8.09 -2.54
C GLY A 472 -20.02 -7.59 -1.12
N TYR A 473 -19.12 -6.73 -0.63
CA TYR A 473 -19.15 -6.05 0.65
C TYR A 473 -20.53 -5.46 0.87
N ALA A 474 -21.04 -4.64 -0.06
CA ALA A 474 -22.38 -4.05 -0.02
C ALA A 474 -23.53 -5.02 0.36
N TYR A 475 -23.38 -6.31 0.10
CA TYR A 475 -24.41 -7.32 0.25
C TYR A 475 -24.10 -8.40 1.30
N GLY A 476 -23.10 -8.16 2.15
CA GLY A 476 -22.83 -8.99 3.33
C GLY A 476 -21.49 -9.73 3.31
N LEU A 477 -20.76 -9.78 2.18
CA LEU A 477 -19.45 -10.42 2.11
C LEU A 477 -18.42 -9.62 2.93
N PRO A 478 -17.64 -10.18 3.86
CA PRO A 478 -16.75 -9.41 4.76
C PRO A 478 -15.69 -8.49 4.11
N SER A 479 -15.27 -8.74 2.86
CA SER A 479 -14.35 -7.89 2.10
C SER A 479 -14.67 -8.00 0.60
N ASP A 480 -14.37 -6.96 -0.18
CA ASP A 480 -14.47 -6.99 -1.65
C ASP A 480 -13.23 -7.58 -2.33
N GLN A 481 -12.13 -7.80 -1.61
CA GLN A 481 -10.88 -8.31 -2.18
C GLN A 481 -10.89 -9.84 -2.25
N VAL A 482 -11.55 -10.39 -3.27
CA VAL A 482 -11.64 -11.83 -3.49
C VAL A 482 -10.37 -12.34 -4.15
N ALA A 483 -9.70 -13.29 -3.51
CA ALA A 483 -8.49 -13.95 -4.00
C ALA A 483 -8.77 -15.35 -4.59
N GLY A 484 -9.86 -16.00 -4.16
CA GLY A 484 -10.24 -17.33 -4.64
C GLY A 484 -11.70 -17.64 -4.35
N VAL A 485 -12.33 -18.41 -5.22
CA VAL A 485 -13.70 -18.89 -5.07
C VAL A 485 -13.74 -20.35 -5.48
N VAL A 486 -14.41 -21.19 -4.69
CA VAL A 486 -14.67 -22.61 -5.01
C VAL A 486 -16.08 -22.97 -4.56
N VAL A 487 -16.80 -23.73 -5.37
CA VAL A 487 -18.01 -24.43 -4.93
C VAL A 487 -17.66 -25.89 -4.66
N ASP A 488 -17.96 -26.36 -3.45
CA ASP A 488 -17.69 -27.74 -3.05
C ASP A 488 -18.82 -28.71 -3.47
N ARG A 489 -18.66 -30.02 -3.20
CA ARG A 489 -19.67 -31.04 -3.59
C ARG A 489 -20.96 -30.98 -2.79
N HIS A 490 -20.93 -30.34 -1.62
CA HIS A 490 -22.09 -30.17 -0.76
C HIS A 490 -22.87 -28.89 -1.10
N GLY A 491 -22.49 -28.17 -2.16
CA GLY A 491 -23.13 -26.93 -2.57
C GLY A 491 -22.76 -25.75 -1.68
N MET A 492 -21.61 -25.81 -1.01
CA MET A 492 -21.09 -24.67 -0.26
C MET A 492 -20.16 -23.83 -1.14
N LEU A 493 -20.39 -22.52 -1.10
CA LEU A 493 -19.55 -21.50 -1.70
C LEU A 493 -18.46 -21.08 -0.70
N TRP A 494 -17.22 -21.37 -1.05
CA TRP A 494 -16.02 -20.98 -0.31
C TRP A 494 -15.36 -19.78 -0.97
N VAL A 495 -15.04 -18.77 -0.17
CA VAL A 495 -14.46 -17.52 -0.64
C VAL A 495 -13.24 -17.16 0.19
N GLY A 496 -12.11 -17.06 -0.49
CA GLY A 496 -10.87 -16.54 0.07
C GLY A 496 -10.78 -15.04 -0.11
N LEU A 497 -10.61 -14.32 1.00
CA LEU A 497 -10.51 -12.87 1.01
C LEU A 497 -9.11 -12.44 1.46
N TYR A 498 -8.52 -11.49 0.76
CA TYR A 498 -7.23 -10.93 1.17
C TYR A 498 -7.40 -10.14 2.48
N GLY A 499 -6.65 -10.54 3.52
CA GLY A 499 -6.68 -9.92 4.86
C GLY A 499 -7.89 -10.29 5.72
N SER A 500 -8.86 -11.06 5.21
CA SER A 500 -10.09 -11.44 5.96
C SER A 500 -10.28 -12.96 6.09
N GLY A 501 -9.38 -13.77 5.55
CA GLY A 501 -9.40 -15.23 5.69
C GLY A 501 -10.40 -15.89 4.73
N VAL A 502 -10.84 -17.11 5.08
CA VAL A 502 -11.79 -17.88 4.27
C VAL A 502 -13.16 -17.86 4.90
N HIS A 503 -14.19 -17.67 4.07
CA HIS A 503 -15.58 -17.67 4.50
C HIS A 503 -16.41 -18.61 3.63
N ILE A 504 -17.40 -19.24 4.25
CA ILE A 504 -18.24 -20.25 3.64
C ILE A 504 -19.72 -19.88 3.78
N ARG A 505 -20.51 -20.16 2.74
CA ARG A 505 -21.97 -20.00 2.74
C ARG A 505 -22.61 -21.02 1.79
N ASP A 506 -23.84 -21.43 2.06
CA ASP A 506 -24.63 -22.22 1.10
C ASP A 506 -24.76 -21.47 -0.25
N GLU A 507 -24.43 -22.14 -1.36
CA GLU A 507 -24.39 -21.52 -2.69
C GLU A 507 -25.77 -21.03 -3.13
N ALA A 508 -26.79 -21.87 -2.98
CA ALA A 508 -28.15 -21.53 -3.39
C ALA A 508 -28.68 -20.33 -2.58
N GLY A 509 -28.36 -20.29 -1.29
CA GLY A 509 -28.67 -19.21 -0.37
C GLY A 509 -27.86 -17.94 -0.64
N ALA A 510 -26.62 -18.05 -1.13
CA ALA A 510 -25.84 -16.92 -1.60
C ALA A 510 -26.42 -16.33 -2.90
N ALA A 511 -26.78 -17.18 -3.87
CA ALA A 511 -27.42 -16.76 -5.10
C ALA A 511 -28.80 -16.15 -4.86
N ALA A 512 -29.62 -16.75 -3.99
CA ALA A 512 -30.90 -16.19 -3.57
C ALA A 512 -30.74 -14.83 -2.89
N ALA A 513 -29.72 -14.66 -2.06
CA ALA A 513 -29.40 -13.36 -1.46
C ALA A 513 -28.94 -12.33 -2.51
N ALA A 514 -28.13 -12.72 -3.48
CA ALA A 514 -27.75 -11.85 -4.61
C ALA A 514 -28.96 -11.48 -5.49
N ARG A 515 -29.96 -12.35 -5.63
CA ARG A 515 -31.23 -12.05 -6.30
C ARG A 515 -32.11 -11.09 -5.51
N ALA A 516 -32.18 -11.27 -4.20
CA ALA A 516 -32.96 -10.44 -3.29
C ALA A 516 -32.26 -9.11 -2.94
N ALA A 517 -30.96 -9.01 -3.22
CA ALA A 517 -30.15 -7.85 -2.96
C ALA A 517 -30.73 -6.62 -3.65
N LYS A 518 -31.21 -5.68 -2.85
CA LYS A 518 -31.55 -4.34 -3.33
C LYS A 518 -30.27 -3.51 -3.32
N PRO A 519 -30.02 -2.65 -4.32
CA PRO A 519 -28.92 -1.70 -4.26
C PRO A 519 -28.94 -0.99 -2.91
N PRO A 520 -27.77 -0.80 -2.26
CA PRO A 520 -27.73 -0.11 -0.97
C PRO A 520 -28.46 1.23 -1.12
N GLN A 521 -29.42 1.46 -0.23
CA GLN A 521 -30.20 2.69 -0.27
C GLN A 521 -29.24 3.85 -0.08
N ARG A 522 -29.21 4.78 -1.04
CA ARG A 522 -28.33 5.94 -0.94
C ARG A 522 -28.60 6.66 0.37
N LEU A 523 -27.51 7.01 1.05
CA LEU A 523 -27.56 7.79 2.26
C LEU A 523 -28.30 9.11 1.96
N ALA A 524 -29.19 9.50 2.85
CA ALA A 524 -29.91 10.77 2.70
C ALA A 524 -28.94 11.95 2.88
N GLY A 525 -28.85 12.79 1.84
CA GLY A 525 -28.00 13.97 1.82
C GLY A 525 -27.96 14.64 0.45
N GLU A 526 -27.11 15.65 0.33
CA GLU A 526 -26.91 16.44 -0.89
C GLU A 526 -25.56 16.10 -1.51
N ALA A 527 -25.56 15.72 -2.79
CA ALA A 527 -24.35 15.42 -3.55
C ALA A 527 -23.95 16.62 -4.42
N PHE A 528 -22.65 16.84 -4.56
CA PHE A 528 -22.06 17.91 -5.34
C PHE A 528 -20.89 17.37 -6.16
N ASP A 529 -20.72 17.90 -7.37
CA ASP A 529 -19.60 17.54 -8.24
C ASP A 529 -18.25 18.02 -7.69
N SER A 530 -18.25 19.03 -6.80
CA SER A 530 -17.04 19.49 -6.10
C SER A 530 -17.33 20.08 -4.70
N PRO A 531 -16.35 20.06 -3.77
CA PRO A 531 -16.40 20.80 -2.51
C PRO A 531 -16.59 22.31 -2.70
N GLN A 532 -16.05 22.86 -3.78
CA GLN A 532 -16.16 24.28 -4.10
C GLN A 532 -17.60 24.68 -4.41
N ASP A 533 -18.32 23.87 -5.19
CA ASP A 533 -19.73 24.13 -5.51
C ASP A 533 -20.61 24.00 -4.25
N ALA A 534 -20.35 22.96 -3.46
CA ALA A 534 -20.99 22.76 -2.17
C ALA A 534 -20.79 23.97 -1.24
N ALA A 535 -19.54 24.41 -1.08
CA ALA A 535 -19.16 25.54 -0.24
C ALA A 535 -19.75 26.86 -0.76
N ARG A 536 -19.67 27.12 -2.07
CA ARG A 536 -20.22 28.33 -2.69
C ARG A 536 -21.73 28.45 -2.41
N ARG A 537 -22.47 27.35 -2.57
CA ARG A 537 -23.91 27.32 -2.33
C ARG A 537 -24.26 27.51 -0.86
N HIS A 538 -23.75 26.63 0.01
CA HIS A 538 -24.18 26.60 1.41
C HIS A 538 -23.66 27.79 2.23
N LEU A 539 -22.42 28.26 2.00
CA LEU A 539 -21.88 29.41 2.73
C LEU A 539 -22.49 30.74 2.26
N ALA A 540 -22.71 30.93 0.95
CA ALA A 540 -23.31 32.17 0.44
C ALA A 540 -24.78 32.31 0.82
N GLU A 541 -25.52 31.20 0.89
CA GLU A 541 -26.92 31.17 1.35
C GLU A 541 -27.05 31.29 2.89
N GLY A 542 -25.94 31.33 3.64
CA GLY A 542 -25.97 31.38 5.11
C GLY A 542 -26.50 30.08 5.75
N ARG A 543 -26.37 28.95 5.05
CA ARG A 543 -26.92 27.63 5.47
C ARG A 543 -25.91 26.74 6.19
N THR A 544 -24.74 27.28 6.51
CA THR A 544 -23.66 26.58 7.21
C THR A 544 -22.71 27.59 7.85
N SER A 545 -22.05 27.18 8.93
CA SER A 545 -20.98 27.93 9.61
C SER A 545 -19.97 26.95 10.24
N GLY A 546 -19.10 27.41 11.14
CA GLY A 546 -18.23 26.51 11.93
C GLY A 546 -16.93 26.13 11.23
N ALA A 547 -16.59 24.83 11.24
CA ALA A 547 -15.29 24.35 10.77
C ALA A 547 -15.13 24.38 9.24
N VAL A 548 -16.22 24.58 8.49
CA VAL A 548 -16.22 24.68 7.02
C VAL A 548 -16.14 26.14 6.60
N SER A 549 -15.09 26.49 5.86
CA SER A 549 -14.82 27.85 5.42
C SER A 549 -14.46 27.90 3.94
N ARG A 550 -14.75 29.05 3.30
CA ARG A 550 -14.42 29.34 1.90
C ARG A 550 -13.66 30.66 1.80
N LEU A 551 -12.63 30.67 0.97
CA LEU A 551 -11.87 31.87 0.62
C LEU A 551 -11.77 31.99 -0.91
N VAL A 552 -12.03 33.19 -1.42
CA VAL A 552 -11.92 33.48 -2.87
C VAL A 552 -10.65 34.27 -3.11
N ILE A 553 -9.75 33.74 -3.94
CA ILE A 553 -8.51 34.41 -4.33
C ILE A 553 -8.38 34.33 -5.85
N GLY A 554 -8.22 35.47 -6.53
CA GLY A 554 -8.09 35.52 -7.98
C GLY A 554 -9.26 34.85 -8.72
N GLY A 555 -10.46 34.91 -8.16
CA GLY A 555 -11.66 34.25 -8.70
C GLY A 555 -11.74 32.73 -8.48
N ARG A 556 -10.79 32.12 -7.76
CA ARG A 556 -10.79 30.69 -7.42
C ARG A 556 -11.28 30.46 -6.00
N ASP A 557 -12.06 29.40 -5.83
CA ASP A 557 -12.60 28.97 -4.54
C ASP A 557 -11.67 27.99 -3.84
N PHE A 558 -11.27 28.36 -2.63
CA PHE A 558 -10.52 27.52 -1.71
C PHE A 558 -11.42 27.15 -0.53
N VAL A 559 -11.53 25.85 -0.25
CA VAL A 559 -12.37 25.28 0.79
C VAL A 559 -11.49 24.69 1.88
N PHE A 560 -11.84 25.00 3.13
CA PHE A 560 -11.10 24.61 4.31
C PHE A 560 -12.00 23.91 5.32
N PHE A 561 -11.51 22.83 5.92
CA PHE A 561 -12.13 22.11 7.03
C PHE A 561 -11.19 22.20 8.24
N ASP A 562 -11.66 22.67 9.40
CA ASP A 562 -10.80 22.87 10.58
C ASP A 562 -9.57 23.75 10.26
N GLY A 563 -9.74 24.76 9.39
CA GLY A 563 -8.65 25.62 8.90
C GLY A 563 -7.65 24.94 7.95
N ARG A 564 -7.84 23.66 7.63
CA ARG A 564 -7.04 22.90 6.65
C ARG A 564 -7.64 22.98 5.26
N GLN A 565 -6.82 23.33 4.26
CA GLN A 565 -7.26 23.30 2.86
C GLN A 565 -7.64 21.88 2.43
N VAL A 566 -8.83 21.73 1.85
CA VAL A 566 -9.36 20.48 1.29
C VAL A 566 -9.44 20.54 -0.23
N ALA A 567 -9.81 21.70 -0.78
CA ALA A 567 -9.95 21.89 -2.21
C ALA A 567 -9.61 23.33 -2.63
N PRO A 568 -8.94 23.56 -3.77
CA PRO A 568 -8.17 22.56 -4.53
C PRO A 568 -7.06 21.97 -3.66
N THR A 569 -6.55 20.78 -4.02
CA THR A 569 -5.53 20.10 -3.21
C THR A 569 -4.24 20.92 -3.12
N GLY A 570 -3.74 21.17 -1.91
CA GLY A 570 -2.49 21.87 -1.69
C GLY A 570 -2.25 22.16 -0.21
N PRO A 571 -1.01 22.50 0.18
CA PRO A 571 -0.72 22.94 1.53
C PRO A 571 -1.16 24.40 1.68
N GLY A 572 -2.25 24.60 2.42
CA GLY A 572 -2.76 25.91 2.77
C GLY A 572 -3.51 25.89 4.10
N SER A 573 -3.60 27.08 4.70
CA SER A 573 -4.25 27.28 6.00
C SER A 573 -5.13 28.51 5.97
N LEU A 574 -6.22 28.43 6.74
CA LEU A 574 -7.08 29.56 7.04
C LEU A 574 -7.32 29.57 8.55
N SER A 575 -7.02 30.69 9.19
CA SER A 575 -7.29 30.90 10.61
C SER A 575 -8.65 31.59 10.79
N ALA A 576 -9.16 31.55 12.03
CA ALA A 576 -10.48 32.05 12.37
C ALA A 576 -10.66 33.57 12.14
N ASP A 577 -9.58 34.36 12.22
CA ASP A 577 -9.63 35.80 11.96
C ASP A 577 -9.65 36.15 10.46
N GLY A 578 -9.54 35.15 9.57
CA GLY A 578 -9.47 35.34 8.12
C GLY A 578 -8.05 35.42 7.55
N THR A 579 -7.02 35.33 8.38
CA THR A 579 -5.62 35.22 7.91
C THR A 579 -5.44 33.89 7.22
N SER A 580 -4.88 33.91 6.02
CA SER A 580 -4.65 32.72 5.20
C SER A 580 -3.20 32.63 4.74
N ALA A 581 -2.74 31.40 4.53
CA ALA A 581 -1.44 31.11 3.96
C ALA A 581 -1.61 30.10 2.84
N ARG A 582 -1.00 30.38 1.70
CA ARG A 582 -1.02 29.48 0.54
C ARG A 582 0.37 29.37 -0.08
N LEU A 583 0.62 28.24 -0.72
CA LEU A 583 1.81 28.04 -1.55
C LEU A 583 1.47 28.37 -3.01
N GLU A 584 2.18 29.33 -3.59
CA GLU A 584 2.02 29.77 -4.98
C GLU A 584 3.41 29.89 -5.61
N GLU A 585 3.64 29.21 -6.73
CA GLU A 585 4.92 29.20 -7.46
C GLU A 585 6.15 28.92 -6.56
N GLY A 586 5.99 28.03 -5.57
CA GLY A 586 7.06 27.65 -4.65
C GLY A 586 7.34 28.66 -3.52
N ARG A 587 6.55 29.74 -3.41
CA ARG A 587 6.63 30.71 -2.31
C ARG A 587 5.36 30.73 -1.49
N TRP A 588 5.52 30.92 -0.19
CA TRP A 588 4.39 31.09 0.71
C TRP A 588 3.90 32.53 0.66
N ILE A 589 2.60 32.71 0.49
CA ILE A 589 1.95 34.01 0.54
C ILE A 589 1.03 34.02 1.75
N LEU A 590 1.32 34.93 2.69
CA LEU A 590 0.48 35.19 3.85
C LEU A 590 -0.44 36.36 3.53
N ARG A 591 -1.76 36.15 3.56
CA ARG A 591 -2.76 37.18 3.35
C ARG A 591 -3.48 37.46 4.67
N ARG A 592 -3.42 38.71 5.12
CA ARG A 592 -4.12 39.20 6.31
C ARG A 592 -5.63 39.38 6.05
N PRO A 593 -6.46 39.52 7.09
CA PRO A 593 -7.90 39.68 6.94
C PRO A 593 -8.28 40.93 6.14
N ASP A 594 -7.51 42.01 6.31
CA ASP A 594 -7.63 43.29 5.58
C ASP A 594 -7.34 43.20 4.07
N GLY A 595 -6.82 42.06 3.61
CA GLY A 595 -6.46 41.81 2.22
C GLY A 595 -5.00 42.05 1.86
N GLY A 596 -4.17 42.54 2.79
CA GLY A 596 -2.75 42.70 2.56
C GLY A 596 -2.03 41.35 2.39
N GLU A 597 -1.29 41.19 1.29
CA GLU A 597 -0.49 39.99 1.01
C GLU A 597 1.00 40.25 1.23
N THR A 598 1.66 39.30 1.89
CA THR A 598 3.11 39.28 2.10
C THR A 598 3.66 37.99 1.54
N VAL A 599 4.56 38.10 0.56
CA VAL A 599 5.36 36.97 0.09
C VAL A 599 6.44 36.68 1.12
N LEU A 600 6.42 35.47 1.67
CA LEU A 600 7.35 35.05 2.70
C LEU A 600 8.71 34.66 2.08
N PRO A 601 9.82 34.80 2.83
CA PRO A 601 11.09 34.21 2.42
C PRO A 601 10.96 32.69 2.26
N ALA A 602 11.88 32.08 1.50
CA ALA A 602 11.88 30.64 1.28
C ALA A 602 11.93 29.88 2.60
N ALA A 603 10.98 28.97 2.82
CA ALA A 603 10.91 28.15 4.04
C ALA A 603 11.96 27.03 4.09
N GLY A 604 12.83 26.93 3.08
CA GLY A 604 13.75 25.81 2.87
C GLY A 604 13.26 24.86 1.77
N SER A 605 14.07 23.84 1.46
CA SER A 605 13.72 22.79 0.51
C SER A 605 12.87 21.70 1.15
N GLY A 606 12.08 21.00 0.33
CA GLY A 606 11.26 19.87 0.75
C GLY A 606 9.76 20.09 0.56
N HIS A 607 9.03 18.98 0.50
CA HIS A 607 7.58 19.00 0.35
C HIS A 607 6.92 19.35 1.69
N VAL A 608 6.08 20.39 1.68
CA VAL A 608 5.24 20.73 2.83
C VAL A 608 4.05 19.79 2.86
N SER A 609 4.01 18.92 3.86
CA SER A 609 2.89 18.01 4.09
C SER A 609 1.70 18.73 4.73
N ARG A 610 1.98 19.74 5.55
CA ARG A 610 0.96 20.42 6.35
C ARG A 610 1.29 21.86 6.67
N SER A 611 0.26 22.68 6.81
CA SER A 611 0.36 24.04 7.32
C SER A 611 -0.73 24.32 8.36
N LEU A 612 -0.43 25.20 9.31
CA LEU A 612 -1.34 25.72 10.34
C LEU A 612 -0.98 27.18 10.63
N ILE A 613 -1.98 28.06 10.71
CA ILE A 613 -1.81 29.40 11.29
C ILE A 613 -2.37 29.34 12.70
N ASP A 614 -1.55 29.61 13.70
CA ASP A 614 -2.01 29.62 15.09
C ASP A 614 -2.71 30.94 15.47
N ARG A 615 -3.37 30.98 16.63
CA ARG A 615 -4.06 32.19 17.15
C ARG A 615 -3.13 33.39 17.40
N LYS A 616 -1.81 33.19 17.40
CA LYS A 616 -0.82 34.27 17.51
C LYS A 616 -0.38 34.79 16.13
N GLY A 617 -0.97 34.28 15.05
CA GLY A 617 -0.65 34.64 13.67
C GLY A 617 0.64 34.02 13.13
N ARG A 618 1.21 33.02 13.82
CA ARG A 618 2.43 32.34 13.37
C ARG A 618 2.06 31.22 12.39
N LEU A 619 2.85 31.09 11.33
CA LEU A 619 2.66 30.05 10.32
C LEU A 619 3.56 28.86 10.60
N HIS A 620 2.97 27.72 10.92
CA HIS A 620 3.63 26.44 11.16
C HIS A 620 3.55 25.59 9.89
N LEU A 621 4.71 25.12 9.41
CA LEU A 621 4.85 24.27 8.23
C LEU A 621 5.49 22.94 8.60
N GLY A 622 4.75 21.85 8.39
CA GLY A 622 5.23 20.49 8.52
C GLY A 622 5.91 20.01 7.24
N PHE A 623 7.07 19.38 7.39
CA PHE A 623 7.88 18.81 6.33
C PHE A 623 8.21 17.35 6.62
N GLY A 624 8.79 16.68 5.62
CA GLY A 624 9.34 15.33 5.79
C GLY A 624 10.50 15.24 6.78
N ASP A 625 11.17 16.35 7.07
CA ASP A 625 12.34 16.43 7.97
C ASP A 625 12.05 17.12 9.31
N GLY A 626 10.82 17.59 9.54
CA GLY A 626 10.40 18.18 10.81
C GLY A 626 9.43 19.36 10.66
N LEU A 627 9.48 20.30 11.59
CA LEU A 627 8.60 21.47 11.67
C LEU A 627 9.39 22.76 11.48
N ARG A 628 8.82 23.71 10.72
CA ARG A 628 9.34 25.08 10.61
C ARG A 628 8.25 26.07 10.97
N VAL A 629 8.60 27.12 11.69
CA VAL A 629 7.66 28.14 12.15
C VAL A 629 8.11 29.50 11.64
N TYR A 630 7.24 30.20 10.95
CA TYR A 630 7.43 31.60 10.59
C TYR A 630 6.80 32.48 11.65
N ASP A 631 7.62 33.32 12.26
CA ASP A 631 7.22 34.27 13.30
C ASP A 631 8.07 35.53 13.15
N SER A 632 7.42 36.69 13.25
CA SER A 632 8.09 38.00 13.31
C SER A 632 9.10 38.24 12.17
N GLY A 633 8.75 37.83 10.95
CA GLY A 633 9.59 38.05 9.77
C GLY A 633 10.57 36.93 9.43
N VAL A 634 10.75 35.94 10.32
CA VAL A 634 11.83 34.93 10.20
C VAL A 634 11.33 33.49 10.33
N TRP A 635 11.98 32.57 9.61
CA TRP A 635 11.77 31.13 9.76
C TRP A 635 12.64 30.57 10.88
N ARG A 636 12.05 29.71 11.72
CA ARG A 636 12.75 28.92 12.75
C ARG A 636 12.49 27.44 12.51
N THR A 637 13.55 26.65 12.46
CA THR A 637 13.45 25.18 12.37
C THR A 637 13.34 24.59 13.77
N VAL A 638 12.29 23.81 14.01
CA VAL A 638 12.03 23.14 15.28
C VAL A 638 12.27 21.64 15.09
N SER A 639 13.54 21.22 15.22
CA SER A 639 13.94 19.83 14.94
C SER A 639 14.52 19.14 16.18
N ARG A 640 15.68 19.58 16.67
CA ARG A 640 16.50 18.81 17.62
C ARG A 640 15.92 18.75 19.04
N GLU A 641 15.46 19.87 19.58
CA GLU A 641 14.92 19.97 20.94
C GLU A 641 13.53 19.31 21.08
N ALA A 642 12.79 19.24 19.97
CA ALA A 642 11.45 18.67 19.91
C ALA A 642 11.42 17.16 19.60
N GLY A 643 12.56 16.56 19.25
CA GLY A 643 12.61 15.21 18.69
C GLY A 643 11.92 15.10 17.32
N LEU A 644 11.74 16.23 16.63
CA LEU A 644 11.14 16.33 15.30
C LEU A 644 12.17 16.23 14.16
N ASP A 645 13.46 16.22 14.49
CA ASP A 645 14.56 16.08 13.53
C ASP A 645 14.52 14.74 12.79
N GLY A 646 14.31 14.81 11.48
CA GLY A 646 14.12 13.64 10.62
C GLY A 646 12.82 12.87 10.93
N ASN A 647 11.83 13.55 11.51
CA ASN A 647 10.55 12.97 11.88
C ASN A 647 9.41 13.60 11.04
N PRO A 648 8.94 12.92 9.98
CA PRO A 648 7.96 13.48 9.06
C PRO A 648 6.68 13.93 9.74
N VAL A 649 6.38 15.23 9.67
CA VAL A 649 5.12 15.79 10.18
C VAL A 649 3.98 15.43 9.24
N GLN A 650 2.91 14.85 9.78
CA GLN A 650 1.72 14.44 9.03
C GLN A 650 0.56 15.42 9.20
N ASP A 651 0.36 15.92 10.42
CA ASP A 651 -0.71 16.86 10.74
C ASP A 651 -0.31 17.78 11.90
N LEU A 652 -0.98 18.93 11.97
CA LEU A 652 -0.77 19.98 12.96
C LEU A 652 -2.14 20.42 13.50
N ALA A 653 -2.21 20.70 14.79
CA ALA A 653 -3.38 21.29 15.43
C ALA A 653 -2.96 22.25 16.56
N GLU A 654 -3.82 23.20 16.87
CA GLU A 654 -3.71 24.05 18.05
C GLU A 654 -4.85 23.69 19.01
N ASP A 655 -4.55 23.49 20.29
CA ASP A 655 -5.58 23.25 21.31
C ASP A 655 -6.16 24.55 21.89
N GLY A 656 -7.18 24.45 22.75
CA GLY A 656 -7.83 25.61 23.37
C GLY A 656 -6.90 26.45 24.25
N ALA A 657 -5.80 25.88 24.75
CA ALA A 657 -4.79 26.60 25.54
C ALA A 657 -3.71 27.26 24.68
N GLY A 658 -3.74 27.05 23.36
CA GLY A 658 -2.75 27.58 22.43
C GLY A 658 -1.48 26.73 22.31
N ASN A 659 -1.52 25.47 22.76
CA ASN A 659 -0.42 24.54 22.54
C ASN A 659 -0.48 24.01 21.10
N ILE A 660 0.70 23.80 20.52
CA ILE A 660 0.84 23.26 19.17
C ILE A 660 1.10 21.76 19.23
N TRP A 661 0.29 21.00 18.53
CA TRP A 661 0.40 19.56 18.43
C TRP A 661 0.84 19.15 17.03
N ALA A 662 1.78 18.21 16.96
CA ALA A 662 2.29 17.65 15.72
C ALA A 662 2.19 16.12 15.75
N ALA A 663 1.41 15.56 14.83
CA ALA A 663 1.40 14.14 14.53
C ALA A 663 2.53 13.82 13.57
N THR A 664 3.30 12.76 13.84
CA THR A 664 4.46 12.39 13.04
C THR A 664 4.50 10.91 12.70
N SER A 665 5.20 10.57 11.61
CA SER A 665 5.40 9.19 11.15
C SER A 665 6.90 8.85 11.19
N PRO A 666 7.44 8.50 12.37
CA PRO A 666 8.87 8.32 12.55
C PRO A 666 9.43 7.17 11.71
N PRO A 667 10.69 7.30 11.25
CA PRO A 667 11.34 6.23 10.50
C PRO A 667 11.64 5.03 11.41
N PHE A 668 11.43 3.83 10.87
CA PHE A 668 11.82 2.57 11.50
C PHE A 668 13.25 2.17 11.11
N ASP A 669 14.13 2.03 12.10
CA ASP A 669 15.48 1.51 11.92
C ASP A 669 15.42 -0.01 11.82
N ARG A 670 15.70 -0.53 10.62
CA ARG A 670 15.69 -1.98 10.34
C ARG A 670 16.85 -2.74 10.96
N VAL A 671 17.97 -2.07 11.24
CA VAL A 671 19.17 -2.66 11.84
C VAL A 671 18.96 -2.83 13.34
N GLN A 672 18.50 -1.77 13.99
CA GLN A 672 18.20 -1.78 15.43
C GLN A 672 16.82 -2.37 15.74
N ARG A 673 16.00 -2.61 14.72
CA ARG A 673 14.62 -3.10 14.81
C ARG A 673 13.74 -2.29 15.75
N LYS A 674 13.90 -0.96 15.72
CA LYS A 674 13.11 -0.03 16.55
C LYS A 674 12.81 1.25 15.81
N TYR A 675 11.78 1.95 16.25
CA TYR A 675 11.55 3.34 15.85
C TYR A 675 12.54 4.24 16.59
N LEU A 676 13.06 5.25 15.88
CA LEU A 676 14.11 6.12 16.41
C LEU A 676 13.56 7.34 17.16
N ARG A 677 12.26 7.59 17.02
CA ARG A 677 11.59 8.80 17.48
C ARG A 677 10.18 8.47 17.97
N LYS A 678 9.65 9.36 18.80
CA LYS A 678 8.25 9.40 19.24
C LYS A 678 7.37 9.93 18.08
N ASN A 679 6.05 9.72 18.15
CA ASN A 679 5.13 9.95 17.02
C ASN A 679 3.99 10.95 17.28
N LEU A 680 3.95 11.55 18.47
CA LEU A 680 3.06 12.68 18.79
C LEU A 680 3.82 13.67 19.64
N HIS A 681 3.73 14.96 19.32
CA HIS A 681 4.51 16.01 19.97
C HIS A 681 3.60 17.19 20.33
N ARG A 682 3.81 17.77 21.51
CA ARG A 682 3.12 18.98 21.99
C ARG A 682 4.14 20.03 22.38
N PHE A 683 3.90 21.27 21.96
CA PHE A 683 4.63 22.45 22.41
C PHE A 683 3.69 23.40 23.17
N ASP A 684 4.00 23.65 24.43
CA ASP A 684 3.19 24.49 25.32
C ASP A 684 3.59 25.99 25.32
N GLY A 685 4.47 26.37 24.41
CA GLY A 685 5.08 27.70 24.38
C GLY A 685 6.41 27.80 25.14
N ARG A 686 6.76 26.80 25.95
CA ARG A 686 8.03 26.73 26.70
C ARG A 686 8.82 25.46 26.37
N ALA A 687 8.18 24.30 26.36
CA ALA A 687 8.84 23.01 26.22
C ALA A 687 8.07 22.05 25.31
N TRP A 688 8.80 21.06 24.77
CA TRP A 688 8.24 19.97 23.99
C TRP A 688 7.97 18.75 24.88
N THR A 689 6.77 18.19 24.79
CA THR A 689 6.39 16.88 25.34
C THR A 689 6.11 15.94 24.18
N SER A 690 6.45 14.65 24.29
CA SER A 690 6.25 13.71 23.19
C SER A 690 5.90 12.30 23.66
N TRP A 691 5.09 11.60 22.85
CA TRP A 691 4.55 10.28 23.14
C TRP A 691 4.86 9.28 22.03
N SER A 692 5.12 8.04 22.42
CA SER A 692 5.23 6.84 21.59
C SER A 692 4.37 5.71 22.15
N PRO A 693 4.35 4.52 21.52
CA PRO A 693 3.74 3.34 22.13
C PRO A 693 4.33 2.96 23.48
N ASP A 694 5.60 3.28 23.73
CA ASP A 694 6.21 3.08 25.06
C ASP A 694 5.57 3.99 26.12
N ASP A 695 4.96 5.11 25.69
CA ASP A 695 4.19 6.02 26.55
C ASP A 695 2.67 5.77 26.47
N GLY A 696 2.24 4.68 25.83
CA GLY A 696 0.84 4.25 25.76
C GLY A 696 0.08 4.59 24.47
N LEU A 697 0.70 5.21 23.45
CA LEU A 697 0.04 5.37 22.14
C LEU A 697 -0.24 4.02 21.46
N GLY A 698 -1.27 3.99 20.62
CA GLY A 698 -1.74 2.76 19.97
C GLY A 698 -0.77 2.21 18.94
N TYR A 699 0.05 3.07 18.31
CA TYR A 699 1.07 2.65 17.36
C TYR A 699 2.15 3.70 17.12
N TRP A 700 3.18 3.32 16.38
CA TRP A 700 4.40 4.10 16.10
C TRP A 700 4.27 5.16 15.00
N SER A 701 3.09 5.44 14.46
CA SER A 701 2.91 6.51 13.48
C SER A 701 1.55 7.16 13.68
N SER A 702 1.52 8.48 13.64
CA SER A 702 0.32 9.30 13.78
C SER A 702 0.06 10.08 12.49
N PHE A 703 -1.19 10.16 12.04
CA PHE A 703 -1.52 10.76 10.73
C PHE A 703 -2.34 12.04 10.82
N SER A 704 -3.27 12.11 11.76
CA SER A 704 -4.09 13.29 12.01
C SER A 704 -4.19 13.54 13.51
N VAL A 705 -4.28 14.81 13.92
CA VAL A 705 -4.36 15.22 15.32
C VAL A 705 -5.40 16.32 15.50
N ARG A 706 -6.25 16.23 16.54
CA ARG A 706 -7.24 17.25 16.88
C ARG A 706 -7.35 17.40 18.38
N ALA A 707 -7.43 18.65 18.83
CA ALA A 707 -7.81 18.97 20.19
C ALA A 707 -9.33 18.77 20.35
N LEU A 708 -9.71 18.17 21.48
CA LEU A 708 -11.11 17.95 21.83
C LEU A 708 -11.59 19.05 22.80
N PRO A 709 -12.92 19.29 22.90
CA PRO A 709 -13.48 20.34 23.76
C PRO A 709 -13.16 20.20 25.25
N ASP A 710 -12.89 18.97 25.72
CA ASP A 710 -12.52 18.67 27.11
C ASP A 710 -11.03 18.92 27.42
N GLY A 711 -10.26 19.41 26.44
CA GLY A 711 -8.82 19.66 26.54
C GLY A 711 -7.94 18.42 26.30
N SER A 712 -8.53 17.25 26.06
CA SER A 712 -7.79 16.08 25.59
C SER A 712 -7.41 16.22 24.11
N VAL A 713 -6.49 15.37 23.63
CA VAL A 713 -6.05 15.39 22.23
C VAL A 713 -6.16 14.02 21.61
N ALA A 714 -6.91 13.95 20.52
CA ALA A 714 -7.08 12.77 19.71
C ALA A 714 -6.05 12.74 18.57
N ALA A 715 -5.45 11.58 18.33
CA ALA A 715 -4.53 11.33 17.24
C ALA A 715 -4.83 10.00 16.56
N THR A 716 -5.01 9.99 15.24
CA THR A 716 -5.12 8.74 14.49
C THR A 716 -3.75 8.11 14.35
N THR A 717 -3.68 6.80 14.61
CA THR A 717 -2.45 6.02 14.49
C THR A 717 -2.63 4.88 13.49
N ASN A 718 -1.54 4.21 13.14
CA ASN A 718 -1.60 2.95 12.39
C ASN A 718 -2.43 1.85 13.08
N GLY A 719 -2.76 1.98 14.36
CA GLY A 719 -3.56 1.04 15.14
C GLY A 719 -4.96 1.56 15.50
N GLY A 720 -5.48 2.58 14.82
CA GLY A 720 -6.80 3.16 15.12
C GLY A 720 -6.70 4.59 15.68
N LEU A 721 -7.30 4.86 16.84
CA LEU A 721 -7.30 6.18 17.46
C LEU A 721 -6.68 6.13 18.86
N SER A 722 -5.83 7.09 19.19
CA SER A 722 -5.34 7.32 20.54
C SER A 722 -5.83 8.67 21.05
N ILE A 723 -6.30 8.74 22.30
CA ILE A 723 -6.67 9.99 22.97
C ILE A 723 -5.78 10.18 24.19
N VAL A 724 -5.08 11.31 24.22
CA VAL A 724 -4.21 11.74 25.31
C VAL A 724 -5.01 12.61 26.26
N HIS A 725 -5.25 12.11 27.46
CA HIS A 725 -5.89 12.80 28.57
C HIS A 725 -4.84 13.27 29.59
N ALA A 726 -5.26 14.07 30.58
CA ALA A 726 -4.40 14.48 31.68
C ALA A 726 -3.89 13.30 32.53
N GLN A 727 -4.67 12.22 32.62
CA GLN A 727 -4.37 11.04 33.44
C GLN A 727 -3.63 9.92 32.68
N GLY A 728 -3.48 10.03 31.34
CA GLY A 728 -2.85 9.00 30.52
C GLY A 728 -3.39 8.92 29.09
N VAL A 729 -3.04 7.85 28.38
CA VAL A 729 -3.46 7.61 26.98
C VAL A 729 -4.47 6.46 26.92
N ARG A 730 -5.56 6.64 26.18
CA ARG A 730 -6.52 5.57 25.84
C ARG A 730 -6.51 5.29 24.34
N ASN A 731 -6.51 4.02 23.97
CA ASN A 731 -6.53 3.57 22.58
C ASN A 731 -7.89 2.96 22.22
N TYR A 732 -8.34 3.20 21.00
CA TYR A 732 -9.59 2.72 20.44
C TYR A 732 -9.29 1.97 19.14
N GLY A 733 -9.83 0.76 19.05
CA GLY A 733 -9.63 -0.17 17.95
C GLY A 733 -10.82 -1.11 17.80
N ARG A 734 -10.56 -2.36 17.41
CA ARG A 734 -11.60 -3.34 17.06
C ARG A 734 -12.65 -3.55 18.13
N ASP A 735 -12.24 -3.62 19.39
CA ASP A 735 -13.13 -3.84 20.53
C ASP A 735 -14.07 -2.64 20.81
N ASP A 736 -13.76 -1.48 20.23
CA ASP A 736 -14.57 -0.27 20.30
C ASP A 736 -15.37 0.00 19.01
N GLY A 737 -15.34 -0.92 18.04
CA GLY A 737 -16.04 -0.79 16.76
C GLY A 737 -15.24 -0.04 15.68
N LEU A 738 -13.94 0.17 15.90
CA LEU A 738 -13.02 0.79 14.94
C LEU A 738 -12.06 -0.23 14.33
N GLU A 739 -11.64 -0.07 13.07
CA GLU A 739 -10.60 -0.96 12.52
C GLU A 739 -9.22 -0.62 13.11
N ASP A 740 -8.42 -1.65 13.46
CA ASP A 740 -7.03 -1.53 13.94
C ASP A 740 -6.07 -1.14 12.80
N ALA A 741 -6.32 0.03 12.20
CA ALA A 741 -5.61 0.47 11.01
C ALA A 741 -5.57 2.00 10.89
N ALA A 742 -4.72 2.52 10.00
CA ALA A 742 -4.51 3.96 9.83
C ALA A 742 -5.75 4.72 9.29
N TRP A 743 -6.20 5.74 10.01
CA TRP A 743 -7.20 6.70 9.53
C TRP A 743 -6.50 8.00 9.11
N SER A 744 -6.80 8.49 7.90
CA SER A 744 -6.08 9.61 7.28
C SER A 744 -6.59 10.98 7.71
N TRP A 745 -7.82 11.04 8.23
CA TRP A 745 -8.45 12.27 8.66
C TRP A 745 -9.18 12.08 9.99
N LEU A 746 -9.08 13.10 10.85
CA LEU A 746 -9.77 13.24 12.11
C LEU A 746 -10.44 14.61 12.16
N SER A 747 -11.72 14.64 12.50
CA SER A 747 -12.45 15.87 12.84
C SER A 747 -13.26 15.65 14.11
N ALA A 748 -13.45 16.72 14.86
CA ALA A 748 -14.23 16.70 16.08
C ALA A 748 -15.09 17.98 16.15
N ASP A 749 -16.29 17.86 16.71
CA ASP A 749 -17.16 19.01 16.91
C ASP A 749 -17.08 19.55 18.35
N PRO A 750 -17.67 20.73 18.63
CA PRO A 750 -17.69 21.29 19.99
C PRO A 750 -18.39 20.44 21.05
N SER A 751 -19.21 19.46 20.66
CA SER A 751 -19.85 18.52 21.58
C SER A 751 -18.98 17.29 21.90
N GLY A 752 -17.82 17.16 21.25
CA GLY A 752 -16.89 16.04 21.44
C GLY A 752 -17.16 14.84 20.54
N ARG A 753 -18.08 14.95 19.57
CA ARG A 753 -18.30 13.90 18.57
C ARG A 753 -17.10 13.83 17.64
N ILE A 754 -16.70 12.61 17.27
CA ILE A 754 -15.51 12.36 16.43
C ILE A 754 -15.91 11.72 15.11
N LEU A 755 -15.28 12.18 14.03
CA LEU A 755 -15.33 11.57 12.70
C LEU A 755 -13.93 11.15 12.28
N LEU A 756 -13.85 9.94 11.73
CA LEU A 756 -12.65 9.40 11.11
C LEU A 756 -12.94 9.10 9.64
N ALA A 757 -12.12 9.63 8.74
CA ALA A 757 -12.20 9.28 7.31
C ALA A 757 -10.90 8.59 6.90
N GLY A 758 -11.03 7.61 6.00
CA GLY A 758 -9.90 6.78 5.60
C GLY A 758 -9.99 6.35 4.14
N PHE A 759 -8.83 6.08 3.56
CA PHE A 759 -8.74 5.52 2.22
C PHE A 759 -9.24 4.08 2.21
N SER A 760 -10.21 3.82 1.35
CA SER A 760 -10.88 2.53 1.18
C SER A 760 -11.54 2.02 2.46
N LYS A 761 -11.91 2.95 3.35
CA LYS A 761 -12.46 2.66 4.68
C LYS A 761 -13.85 3.25 4.90
N GLY A 762 -14.23 4.27 4.12
CA GLY A 762 -15.43 5.05 4.38
C GLY A 762 -15.25 5.95 5.60
N LEU A 763 -16.32 6.08 6.38
CA LEU A 763 -16.42 6.99 7.52
C LEU A 763 -16.64 6.20 8.81
N ALA A 764 -15.87 6.46 9.85
CA ALA A 764 -16.19 6.05 11.21
C ALA A 764 -16.83 7.23 11.95
N VAL A 765 -18.02 7.01 12.50
CA VAL A 765 -18.71 7.95 13.39
C VAL A 765 -18.56 7.47 14.83
N CYS A 766 -18.32 8.39 15.75
CA CYS A 766 -18.15 8.10 17.16
C CYS A 766 -19.24 8.75 18.00
N ASP A 767 -19.96 7.94 18.77
CA ASP A 767 -20.88 8.36 19.83
C ASP A 767 -20.40 7.75 21.16
N ASP A 768 -20.19 8.56 22.20
CA ASP A 768 -19.74 8.11 23.52
C ASP A 768 -18.53 7.15 23.46
N TYR A 769 -17.59 7.43 22.56
CA TYR A 769 -16.39 6.62 22.31
C TYR A 769 -16.66 5.18 21.82
N LYS A 770 -17.85 4.95 21.23
CA LYS A 770 -18.17 3.77 20.43
C LYS A 770 -18.23 4.14 18.96
N PHE A 771 -17.45 3.43 18.16
CA PHE A 771 -17.30 3.70 16.74
C PHE A 771 -18.25 2.81 15.94
N SER A 772 -18.91 3.42 14.97
CA SER A 772 -19.70 2.72 13.96
C SER A 772 -19.20 3.13 12.59
N ARG A 773 -18.98 2.15 11.71
CA ARG A 773 -18.43 2.38 10.37
C ARG A 773 -19.55 2.44 9.33
N ILE A 774 -19.47 3.45 8.48
CA ILE A 774 -20.38 3.71 7.36
C ILE A 774 -19.55 3.63 6.09
N THR A 775 -20.06 2.87 5.14
CA THR A 775 -19.40 2.59 3.86
C THR A 775 -20.44 2.64 2.75
N THR A 776 -20.01 2.34 1.52
CA THR A 776 -20.91 2.16 0.38
C THR A 776 -22.00 1.12 0.63
N ARG A 777 -21.81 0.14 1.53
CA ARG A 777 -22.88 -0.78 1.95
C ARG A 777 -24.07 -0.06 2.59
N GLN A 778 -23.78 0.99 3.35
CA GLN A 778 -24.77 1.79 4.07
C GLN A 778 -25.19 3.03 3.27
N GLY A 779 -24.92 3.04 1.96
CA GLY A 779 -25.37 4.10 1.06
C GLY A 779 -24.42 5.29 0.94
N LEU A 780 -23.23 5.22 1.54
CA LEU A 780 -22.20 6.24 1.34
C LEU A 780 -21.80 6.31 -0.15
N PHE A 781 -21.51 7.50 -0.67
CA PHE A 781 -21.18 7.67 -2.08
C PHE A 781 -19.79 7.12 -2.47
N SER A 782 -18.88 6.97 -1.50
CA SER A 782 -17.52 6.47 -1.71
C SER A 782 -16.90 5.97 -0.40
N ASP A 783 -16.11 4.89 -0.48
CA ASP A 783 -15.26 4.43 0.64
C ASP A 783 -13.88 5.08 0.64
N ASP A 784 -13.52 5.80 -0.42
CA ASP A 784 -12.26 6.53 -0.55
C ASP A 784 -12.43 8.00 -0.15
N LEU A 785 -12.58 8.25 1.15
CA LEU A 785 -12.71 9.60 1.67
C LEU A 785 -11.32 10.24 1.94
N ILE A 786 -11.16 11.51 1.54
CA ILE A 786 -9.95 12.29 1.79
C ILE A 786 -10.11 13.29 2.95
N ALA A 787 -11.35 13.71 3.25
CA ALA A 787 -11.64 14.67 4.31
C ALA A 787 -13.08 14.53 4.79
N ALA A 788 -13.30 14.86 6.07
CA ALA A 788 -14.62 14.97 6.68
C ALA A 788 -14.64 16.11 7.71
N ALA A 789 -15.74 16.85 7.83
CA ALA A 789 -15.87 17.87 8.87
C ALA A 789 -17.32 18.06 9.30
N PHE A 790 -17.50 18.47 10.55
CA PHE A 790 -18.77 19.01 11.01
C PHE A 790 -18.91 20.46 10.59
N ASP A 791 -20.08 20.85 10.12
CA ASP A 791 -20.44 22.26 10.10
C ASP A 791 -21.09 22.70 11.43
N GLY A 792 -21.26 24.01 11.58
CA GLY A 792 -21.86 24.65 12.76
C GLY A 792 -23.34 24.30 12.96
N ASP A 793 -24.01 23.76 11.94
CA ASP A 793 -25.40 23.30 12.01
C ASP A 793 -25.49 21.80 12.38
N GLY A 794 -24.34 21.14 12.59
CA GLY A 794 -24.26 19.73 12.94
C GLY A 794 -24.45 18.77 11.76
N ARG A 795 -24.35 19.25 10.51
CA ARG A 795 -24.21 18.40 9.34
C ARG A 795 -22.76 18.00 9.14
N VAL A 796 -22.56 16.97 8.35
CA VAL A 796 -21.25 16.40 8.06
C VAL A 796 -20.98 16.54 6.57
N TRP A 797 -19.87 17.20 6.28
CA TRP A 797 -19.32 17.37 4.95
C TRP A 797 -18.28 16.29 4.69
N LEU A 798 -18.42 15.58 3.58
CA LEU A 798 -17.54 14.49 3.18
C LEU A 798 -16.97 14.78 1.79
N VAL A 799 -15.68 14.51 1.61
CA VAL A 799 -15.01 14.69 0.32
C VAL A 799 -14.34 13.39 -0.10
N GLY A 800 -14.70 12.93 -1.31
CA GLY A 800 -14.14 11.74 -1.93
C GLY A 800 -12.81 12.04 -2.62
N ARG A 801 -11.99 11.01 -2.81
CA ARG A 801 -10.74 11.11 -3.58
C ARG A 801 -10.98 11.48 -5.05
N ASP A 802 -12.16 11.18 -5.57
CA ASP A 802 -12.62 11.59 -6.90
C ASP A 802 -12.94 13.09 -7.01
N GLY A 803 -12.83 13.83 -5.91
CA GLY A 803 -13.05 15.28 -5.86
C GLY A 803 -14.51 15.67 -5.68
N LYS A 804 -15.43 14.72 -5.46
CA LYS A 804 -16.84 15.02 -5.18
C LYS A 804 -17.07 15.32 -3.71
N ALA A 805 -18.14 16.05 -3.42
CA ALA A 805 -18.58 16.35 -2.07
C ALA A 805 -19.98 15.81 -1.78
N PHE A 806 -20.21 15.47 -0.52
CA PHE A 806 -21.50 15.02 -0.03
C PHE A 806 -21.76 15.60 1.35
N ILE A 807 -22.97 16.12 1.57
CA ILE A 807 -23.39 16.70 2.84
C ILE A 807 -24.57 15.91 3.38
N ALA A 808 -24.46 15.41 4.61
CA ALA A 808 -25.55 14.69 5.28
C ALA A 808 -25.72 15.15 6.72
N SER A 809 -26.92 14.98 7.28
CA SER A 809 -27.10 15.19 8.71
C SER A 809 -26.36 14.11 9.50
N TYR A 810 -25.80 14.47 10.66
CA TYR A 810 -25.19 13.47 11.54
C TYR A 810 -26.18 12.39 11.98
N ALA A 811 -27.46 12.74 12.14
CA ALA A 811 -28.51 11.77 12.46
C ALA A 811 -28.71 10.74 11.33
N SER A 812 -28.68 11.16 10.07
CA SER A 812 -28.75 10.26 8.91
C SER A 812 -27.56 9.31 8.88
N LEU A 813 -26.35 9.82 9.15
CA LEU A 813 -25.14 9.00 9.25
C LEU A 813 -25.25 7.97 10.38
N ARG A 814 -25.67 8.37 11.58
CA ARG A 814 -25.90 7.42 12.68
C ARG A 814 -26.95 6.39 12.37
N ALA A 815 -28.05 6.78 11.73
CA ALA A 815 -29.10 5.85 11.35
C ALA A 815 -28.60 4.81 10.35
N ALA A 816 -27.73 5.22 9.41
CA ALA A 816 -27.09 4.31 8.47
C ALA A 816 -26.04 3.40 9.11
N ALA A 817 -25.42 3.83 10.21
CA ALA A 817 -24.41 3.07 10.94
C ALA A 817 -24.98 1.98 11.88
N ARG A 818 -26.29 2.03 12.15
CA ARG A 818 -27.05 1.06 12.95
C ARG A 818 -27.70 0.02 12.06
#